data_AF-A0A651EQ59-F1
#
_entry.id   AF-A0A651EQ59-F1
#
_cell.length_a   1.000
_cell.length_b   1.000
_cell.length_c   1.000
_cell.angle_alpha   90.00
_cell.angle_beta   90.00
_cell.angle_gamma   90.00
#
_symmetry.space_group_name_H-M   'P 1'
#
loop_
_entity.id
_entity.type
_entity.pdbx_description
1 polymer ?
#
loop_
_entity_poly.entity_id
_entity_poly.type
_entity_poly.pdbx_seq_one_letter_code
_entity_poly.pdbx_strand_id
1 'polypeptide(L)'
;MLRRVGKIAGLVWRSTLFRIYLVLLVCSHLVIAIWNPDFWMAYETPAETERVMVSITAQTDDGPAAGGRTVEIGVWRWSPDAVDGSKAPLILLHGSPSQGARDFRKFGPLLAREGREVLALDRPGFGSSSKRLPSYSIRANARTVLAVMDELGIERAHVLGWSQGGGAALEMAAIAPDRLASVVMLGSIGIQEGEGSGDYYFEHAKYRLGYFGLVLLPELIPHFNLMGDRPTRHSFIRDFMDSDQRPLRAIMESMQTPTLIMHGRRDPLVRSWVAEAHHEIIEPSRLVILDASHFIPFGPPMNSEQALALAVASIEAFCTRHDVPGMPVRRGVVNLAPLTESEEATIAGFRALDQLEWWKIVPIIILGTVLSEDLTVIAVGLLIAAGKIDAGVAILACFLGIIIGDYGLWMIGRFAGRRALRWPIIRRILPESSVQRWGRVLDRHIAKTVFISRCLPGTRTPMYLAAGILAKRSGAFLFWVTVAVFLWTPFLLVIAALLGPKLLSFFGGVLHGPWAILASFIVLAVLLRLAAYEATPLGRQRLKADFGRIVRSEFWPGWVFYLPLIPYLFWLGLRSRGLMAFTCANPGIANGGGVVGESKEAIGRGFAHTKAPFLHHALIEAGASAEERADRVAALVEGDEAFNGWPVVLKPDYAQRGHGVKVVRSRAEAESYLRAMTRDVMVQRYHPGPKEAAILWSRVLRSGLPVDECSGEILSVTRKEFPVLVGNGEDTIESLIWHHPRYRMQAKIFLKRFADRLDLVLEEGQTLRLAEAGNHCQGTMFRDGADLITPELLQRIDAIAQGFRDPATGARVDFGRFDVRYTDDEALRRGEGFAIIEFNGTLSESTNLYDPDRSLLWRYRVLFRQWNRLYALGTARRRQGVRPLTLRDFRRIVREHFRGRPGSRVSD
;
A
#
# COMPACT_ATOMS: atom_id res chain seq x y z
N MET A 1 -21.44 -29.94 -27.85
CA MET A 1 -21.43 -29.20 -26.56
C MET A 1 -21.77 -30.12 -25.37
N LEU A 2 -22.88 -30.86 -25.42
CA LEU A 2 -23.32 -31.82 -24.37
C LEU A 2 -22.29 -32.90 -23.99
N ARG A 3 -21.53 -33.46 -24.94
CA ARG A 3 -20.42 -34.41 -24.64
C ARG A 3 -19.23 -33.79 -23.90
N ARG A 4 -18.96 -32.48 -24.06
CA ARG A 4 -17.92 -31.76 -23.30
C ARG A 4 -18.39 -31.43 -21.89
N VAL A 5 -19.67 -31.08 -21.74
CA VAL A 5 -20.30 -30.89 -20.41
C VAL A 5 -20.30 -32.19 -19.61
N GLY A 6 -20.63 -33.33 -20.24
CA GLY A 6 -20.59 -34.65 -19.59
C GLY A 6 -19.18 -35.09 -19.13
N LYS A 7 -18.13 -34.80 -19.91
CA LYS A 7 -16.74 -35.07 -19.50
C LYS A 7 -16.26 -34.15 -18.36
N ILE A 8 -16.67 -32.89 -18.35
CA ILE A 8 -16.35 -31.95 -17.26
C ILE A 8 -17.10 -32.34 -15.98
N ALA A 9 -18.38 -32.67 -16.08
CA ALA A 9 -19.19 -33.14 -14.95
C ALA A 9 -18.60 -34.42 -14.32
N GLY A 10 -18.16 -35.39 -15.15
CA GLY A 10 -17.49 -36.59 -14.67
C GLY A 10 -16.13 -36.34 -13.99
N LEU A 11 -15.40 -35.30 -14.40
CA LEU A 11 -14.12 -34.92 -13.79
C LEU A 11 -14.32 -34.19 -12.44
N VAL A 12 -15.34 -33.33 -12.37
CA VAL A 12 -15.71 -32.58 -11.15
C VAL A 12 -16.21 -33.53 -10.06
N TRP A 13 -17.03 -34.53 -10.41
CA TRP A 13 -17.54 -35.51 -9.45
C TRP A 13 -16.42 -36.38 -8.82
N ARG A 14 -15.35 -36.64 -9.58
CA ARG A 14 -14.18 -37.38 -9.08
C ARG A 14 -13.29 -36.57 -8.14
N SER A 15 -13.42 -35.25 -8.09
CA SER A 15 -12.61 -34.37 -7.23
C SER A 15 -12.96 -34.52 -5.75
N THR A 16 -11.97 -34.84 -4.92
CA THR A 16 -12.10 -34.88 -3.45
C THR A 16 -12.59 -33.53 -2.89
N LEU A 17 -12.13 -32.40 -3.46
CA LEU A 17 -12.54 -31.06 -3.04
C LEU A 17 -14.03 -30.79 -3.29
N PHE A 18 -14.59 -31.29 -4.39
CA PHE A 18 -16.01 -31.12 -4.69
C PHE A 18 -16.89 -31.94 -3.74
N ARG A 19 -16.45 -33.15 -3.37
CA ARG A 19 -17.14 -33.98 -2.35
C ARG A 19 -17.09 -33.33 -0.97
N ILE A 20 -15.94 -32.78 -0.57
CA ILE A 20 -15.80 -32.01 0.68
C ILE A 20 -16.76 -30.81 0.66
N TYR A 21 -16.80 -30.05 -0.43
CA TYR A 21 -17.74 -28.93 -0.59
C TYR A 21 -19.21 -29.39 -0.45
N LEU A 22 -19.62 -30.48 -1.10
CA LEU A 22 -20.99 -31.00 -0.99
C LEU A 22 -21.32 -31.44 0.44
N VAL A 23 -20.39 -32.13 1.12
CA VAL A 23 -20.57 -32.52 2.53
C VAL A 23 -20.73 -31.27 3.40
N LEU A 24 -19.85 -30.27 3.26
CA LEU A 24 -19.95 -29.01 4.01
C LEU A 24 -21.26 -28.27 3.71
N LEU A 25 -21.71 -28.28 2.46
CA LEU A 25 -22.96 -27.64 2.05
C LEU A 25 -24.16 -28.33 2.69
N VAL A 26 -24.22 -29.66 2.68
CA VAL A 26 -25.27 -30.43 3.35
C VAL A 26 -25.22 -30.21 4.86
N CYS A 27 -24.05 -30.27 5.49
CA CYS A 27 -23.89 -29.97 6.91
C CYS A 27 -24.37 -28.56 7.25
N SER A 28 -24.05 -27.56 6.42
CA SER A 28 -24.52 -26.18 6.59
C SER A 28 -26.05 -26.10 6.58
N HIS A 29 -26.71 -26.73 5.59
CA HIS A 29 -28.17 -26.76 5.49
C HIS A 29 -28.83 -27.55 6.63
N LEU A 30 -28.21 -28.64 7.08
CA LEU A 30 -28.68 -29.39 8.27
C LEU A 30 -28.56 -28.56 9.53
N VAL A 31 -27.46 -27.84 9.74
CA VAL A 31 -27.30 -26.92 10.88
C VAL A 31 -28.37 -25.83 10.86
N ILE A 32 -28.63 -25.24 9.69
CA ILE A 32 -29.68 -24.21 9.54
C ILE A 32 -31.09 -24.80 9.79
N ALA A 33 -31.34 -26.03 9.36
CA ALA A 33 -32.64 -26.69 9.54
C ALA A 33 -32.89 -27.18 10.97
N ILE A 34 -31.84 -27.62 11.67
CA ILE A 34 -31.93 -28.17 13.03
C ILE A 34 -31.85 -27.05 14.08
N TRP A 35 -31.11 -25.98 13.82
CA TRP A 35 -30.79 -24.95 14.81
C TRP A 35 -31.56 -23.65 14.54
N ASN A 36 -32.52 -23.33 15.41
CA ASN A 36 -33.30 -22.08 15.37
C ASN A 36 -32.41 -20.90 15.89
N PRO A 37 -32.49 -19.68 15.30
CA PRO A 37 -31.35 -18.77 15.13
C PRO A 37 -31.11 -17.75 16.27
N ASP A 38 -31.32 -18.10 17.54
CA ASP A 38 -31.05 -17.17 18.65
C ASP A 38 -29.54 -17.02 18.98
N PHE A 39 -28.64 -17.69 18.27
CA PHE A 39 -27.23 -17.82 18.66
C PHE A 39 -26.39 -16.52 18.60
N TRP A 40 -26.69 -15.58 17.68
CA TRP A 40 -25.81 -14.40 17.47
C TRP A 40 -26.23 -13.13 18.20
N MET A 41 -27.47 -13.04 18.71
CA MET A 41 -27.95 -11.90 19.50
C MET A 41 -29.10 -12.33 20.44
N ALA A 42 -28.86 -13.34 21.29
CA ALA A 42 -29.72 -13.62 22.43
C ALA A 42 -29.61 -12.45 23.43
N TYR A 43 -30.42 -11.42 23.23
CA TYR A 43 -30.70 -10.44 24.27
C TYR A 43 -31.94 -10.89 25.03
N GLU A 44 -31.87 -10.86 26.36
CA GLU A 44 -33.00 -11.13 27.24
C GLU A 44 -34.18 -10.25 26.80
N THR A 45 -35.34 -10.90 26.62
CA THR A 45 -36.60 -10.20 26.38
C THR A 45 -37.07 -9.73 27.75
N PRO A 46 -37.34 -8.42 27.97
CA PRO A 46 -37.77 -7.95 29.29
C PRO A 46 -39.03 -8.69 29.75
N ALA A 47 -39.09 -9.06 31.03
CA ALA A 47 -40.18 -9.86 31.60
C ALA A 47 -41.57 -9.20 31.51
N GLU A 48 -41.63 -7.89 31.26
CA GLU A 48 -42.86 -7.06 31.24
C GLU A 48 -43.48 -6.89 29.84
N THR A 49 -43.05 -7.65 28.83
CA THR A 49 -43.57 -7.50 27.46
C THR A 49 -44.63 -8.55 27.14
N GLU A 50 -45.87 -8.12 26.95
CA GLU A 50 -46.93 -8.98 26.40
C GLU A 50 -46.76 -9.09 24.89
N ARG A 51 -46.79 -10.31 24.35
CA ARG A 51 -46.76 -10.56 22.91
C ARG A 51 -48.03 -11.28 22.48
N VAL A 52 -48.76 -10.67 21.57
CA VAL A 52 -50.02 -11.17 21.02
C VAL A 52 -49.84 -11.50 19.55
N MET A 53 -50.42 -12.60 19.09
CA MET A 53 -50.52 -12.93 17.67
C MET A 53 -51.93 -12.58 17.20
N VAL A 54 -52.03 -11.83 16.10
CA VAL A 54 -53.27 -11.36 15.52
C VAL A 54 -53.44 -12.01 14.16
N SER A 55 -54.53 -12.78 13.99
CA SER A 55 -54.87 -13.45 12.74
C SER A 55 -55.68 -12.52 11.85
N ILE A 56 -55.16 -12.19 10.67
CA ILE A 56 -55.88 -11.37 9.68
C ILE A 56 -55.84 -12.01 8.29
N THR A 57 -56.70 -11.55 7.38
CA THR A 57 -56.54 -11.88 5.96
C THR A 57 -55.31 -11.16 5.39
N ALA A 58 -54.45 -11.89 4.69
CA ALA A 58 -53.25 -11.35 4.05
C ALA A 58 -53.60 -10.17 3.13
N GLN A 59 -52.79 -9.12 3.14
CA GLN A 59 -53.04 -7.92 2.36
C GLN A 59 -52.09 -7.82 1.15
N THR A 60 -52.57 -7.13 0.10
CA THR A 60 -51.82 -6.72 -1.08
C THR A 60 -52.02 -5.22 -1.32
N ASP A 61 -51.30 -4.68 -2.29
CA ASP A 61 -51.37 -3.29 -2.74
C ASP A 61 -52.79 -2.90 -3.21
N ASP A 62 -53.56 -3.88 -3.71
CA ASP A 62 -54.89 -3.72 -4.31
C ASP A 62 -56.05 -4.13 -3.39
N GLY A 63 -55.85 -5.05 -2.44
CA GLY A 63 -56.82 -5.31 -1.38
C GLY A 63 -56.42 -6.43 -0.42
N PRO A 64 -57.38 -7.01 0.31
CA PRO A 64 -57.22 -8.35 0.86
C PRO A 64 -56.86 -9.34 -0.26
N ALA A 65 -55.95 -10.27 0.01
CA ALA A 65 -55.47 -11.24 -0.95
C ALA A 65 -56.58 -12.18 -1.42
N ALA A 66 -56.65 -12.39 -2.73
CA ALA A 66 -57.61 -13.32 -3.34
C ALA A 66 -57.46 -14.73 -2.72
N GLY A 67 -58.58 -15.34 -2.35
CA GLY A 67 -58.62 -16.66 -1.72
C GLY A 67 -58.57 -16.66 -0.18
N GLY A 68 -58.61 -15.50 0.49
CA GLY A 68 -58.83 -15.42 1.93
C GLY A 68 -57.71 -16.01 2.79
N ARG A 69 -56.47 -15.99 2.30
CA ARG A 69 -55.32 -16.56 3.01
C ARG A 69 -55.09 -15.82 4.34
N THR A 70 -55.20 -16.53 5.46
CA THR A 70 -54.90 -15.98 6.79
C THR A 70 -53.38 -15.87 7.01
N VAL A 71 -52.97 -14.80 7.69
CA VAL A 71 -51.60 -14.58 8.17
C VAL A 71 -51.63 -14.14 9.63
N GLU A 72 -50.65 -14.63 10.38
CA GLU A 72 -50.39 -14.26 11.76
C GLU A 72 -49.45 -13.05 11.83
N ILE A 73 -49.83 -12.03 12.60
CA ILE A 73 -49.04 -10.82 12.84
C ILE A 73 -48.68 -10.73 14.33
N GLY A 74 -47.38 -10.62 14.62
CA GLY A 74 -46.89 -10.40 15.98
C GLY A 74 -47.04 -8.96 16.43
N VAL A 75 -47.62 -8.76 17.60
CA VAL A 75 -47.80 -7.44 18.24
C VAL A 75 -47.19 -7.49 19.62
N TRP A 76 -46.29 -6.56 19.90
CA TRP A 76 -45.66 -6.38 21.21
C TRP A 76 -46.35 -5.21 21.90
N ARG A 77 -46.84 -5.43 23.11
CA ARG A 77 -47.53 -4.41 23.89
C ARG A 77 -46.69 -4.00 25.08
N TRP A 78 -46.49 -2.69 25.20
CA TRP A 78 -45.94 -2.05 26.39
C TRP A 78 -46.99 -1.13 26.96
N SER A 79 -47.50 -1.51 28.14
CA SER A 79 -48.51 -0.75 28.86
C SER A 79 -47.92 -0.27 30.19
N PRO A 80 -48.15 0.98 30.60
CA PRO A 80 -47.87 1.43 31.96
C PRO A 80 -48.82 0.74 32.96
N ASP A 81 -48.47 0.78 34.24
CA ASP A 81 -49.29 0.21 35.33
C ASP A 81 -50.74 0.75 35.34
N ALA A 82 -50.95 1.96 34.83
CA ALA A 82 -52.26 2.55 34.56
C ALA A 82 -52.28 3.22 33.18
N VAL A 83 -53.07 2.65 32.26
CA VAL A 83 -53.31 3.24 30.92
C VAL A 83 -54.27 4.42 31.04
N ASP A 84 -53.86 5.58 30.52
CA ASP A 84 -54.72 6.75 30.39
C ASP A 84 -55.60 6.60 29.14
N GLY A 85 -56.86 6.23 29.34
CA GLY A 85 -57.84 6.06 28.26
C GLY A 85 -58.17 7.34 27.47
N SER A 86 -57.66 8.51 27.88
CA SER A 86 -57.77 9.74 27.11
C SER A 86 -56.67 9.89 26.03
N LYS A 87 -55.60 9.08 26.11
CA LYS A 87 -54.49 9.10 25.16
C LYS A 87 -54.68 8.03 24.07
N ALA A 88 -54.58 8.43 22.80
CA ALA A 88 -54.63 7.48 21.70
C ALA A 88 -53.39 6.56 21.74
N PRO A 89 -53.52 5.26 21.41
CA PRO A 89 -52.39 4.35 21.39
C PRO A 89 -51.34 4.77 20.36
N LEU A 90 -50.08 4.41 20.59
CA LEU A 90 -48.98 4.64 19.67
C LEU A 90 -48.51 3.32 19.04
N ILE A 91 -48.66 3.22 17.72
CA ILE A 91 -48.24 2.08 16.93
C ILE A 91 -46.84 2.33 16.37
N LEU A 92 -45.90 1.42 16.63
CA LEU A 92 -44.51 1.47 16.15
C LEU A 92 -44.27 0.48 15.02
N LEU A 93 -43.79 0.99 13.88
CA LEU A 93 -43.47 0.22 12.68
C LEU A 93 -41.96 0.29 12.41
N HIS A 94 -41.30 -0.88 12.39
CA HIS A 94 -39.84 -0.96 12.25
C HIS A 94 -39.37 -0.82 10.79
N GLY A 95 -38.05 -0.64 10.62
CA GLY A 95 -37.36 -0.53 9.34
C GLY A 95 -37.03 -1.87 8.68
N SER A 96 -36.05 -1.87 7.77
CA SER A 96 -35.63 -3.04 6.99
C SER A 96 -34.11 -3.01 6.70
N PRO A 97 -33.37 -4.13 6.86
CA PRO A 97 -33.81 -5.38 7.47
C PRO A 97 -34.04 -5.21 8.98
N SER A 98 -34.92 -6.02 9.56
CA SER A 98 -35.28 -5.89 10.99
C SER A 98 -35.61 -7.24 11.63
N GLN A 99 -35.41 -7.35 12.94
CA GLN A 99 -35.90 -8.48 13.73
C GLN A 99 -37.34 -8.29 14.22
N GLY A 100 -38.05 -7.28 13.71
CA GLY A 100 -39.40 -6.95 14.14
C GLY A 100 -39.44 -5.86 15.20
N ALA A 101 -40.52 -5.87 15.98
CA ALA A 101 -40.79 -5.01 17.13
C ALA A 101 -39.69 -5.03 18.20
N ARG A 102 -38.86 -6.08 18.24
CA ARG A 102 -37.67 -6.19 19.10
C ARG A 102 -36.67 -5.03 18.92
N ASP A 103 -36.68 -4.37 17.77
CA ASP A 103 -35.85 -3.19 17.50
C ASP A 103 -36.23 -2.00 18.40
N PHE A 104 -37.48 -1.96 18.89
CA PHE A 104 -37.98 -0.93 19.80
C PHE A 104 -37.88 -1.33 21.28
N ARG A 105 -37.25 -2.44 21.66
CA ARG A 105 -37.24 -2.93 23.06
C ARG A 105 -36.70 -1.94 24.10
N LYS A 106 -35.82 -1.02 23.71
CA LYS A 106 -35.31 0.06 24.57
C LYS A 106 -36.11 1.36 24.44
N PHE A 107 -36.84 1.52 23.34
CA PHE A 107 -37.51 2.76 22.95
C PHE A 107 -38.98 2.77 23.35
N GLY A 108 -39.69 1.67 23.10
CA GLY A 108 -41.10 1.49 23.40
C GLY A 108 -41.45 1.64 24.88
N PRO A 109 -40.75 0.98 25.82
CA PRO A 109 -41.01 1.18 27.24
C PRO A 109 -40.83 2.64 27.68
N LEU A 110 -39.91 3.40 27.07
CA LEU A 110 -39.73 4.82 27.39
C LEU A 110 -40.92 5.68 26.93
N LEU A 111 -41.53 5.33 25.81
CA LEU A 111 -42.73 6.00 25.28
C LEU A 111 -44.00 5.65 26.07
N ALA A 112 -44.05 4.45 26.67
CA ALA A 112 -45.19 4.02 27.47
C ALA A 112 -45.25 4.66 28.87
N ARG A 113 -44.13 5.21 29.37
CA ARG A 113 -43.99 5.72 30.76
C ARG A 113 -45.03 6.76 31.17
N GLU A 114 -45.49 7.58 30.24
CA GLU A 114 -46.40 8.69 30.52
C GLU A 114 -47.89 8.29 30.36
N GLY A 115 -48.25 7.02 30.54
CA GLY A 115 -49.66 6.59 30.54
C GLY A 115 -50.22 6.15 29.18
N ARG A 116 -49.44 6.18 28.09
CA ARG A 116 -49.89 5.79 26.74
C ARG A 116 -49.66 4.31 26.46
N GLU A 117 -50.63 3.64 25.84
CA GLU A 117 -50.43 2.29 25.30
C GLU A 117 -49.53 2.33 24.06
N VAL A 118 -48.46 1.53 24.05
CA VAL A 118 -47.53 1.44 22.91
C VAL A 118 -47.55 0.03 22.33
N LEU A 119 -47.88 -0.08 21.04
CA LEU A 119 -47.92 -1.34 20.30
C LEU A 119 -46.83 -1.34 19.23
N ALA A 120 -45.86 -2.24 19.31
CA ALA A 120 -44.89 -2.44 18.23
C ALA A 120 -45.25 -3.67 17.41
N LEU A 121 -45.42 -3.48 16.10
CA LEU A 121 -45.78 -4.56 15.19
C LEU A 121 -44.53 -5.18 14.60
N ASP A 122 -44.47 -6.51 14.64
CA ASP A 122 -43.65 -7.27 13.71
C ASP A 122 -44.30 -7.10 12.34
N ARG A 123 -43.76 -6.23 11.48
CA ARG A 123 -44.31 -6.04 10.14
C ARG A 123 -44.36 -7.37 9.39
N PRO A 124 -45.35 -7.58 8.51
CA PRO A 124 -45.42 -8.77 7.66
C PRO A 124 -44.06 -9.12 7.04
N GLY A 125 -43.61 -10.38 7.20
CA GLY A 125 -42.29 -10.84 6.75
C GLY A 125 -41.18 -10.77 7.81
N PHE A 126 -41.39 -10.03 8.90
CA PHE A 126 -40.38 -9.78 9.94
C PHE A 126 -40.82 -10.31 11.31
N GLY A 127 -39.91 -10.34 12.29
CA GLY A 127 -40.18 -10.85 13.65
C GLY A 127 -40.87 -12.21 13.73
N SER A 128 -41.93 -12.35 14.53
CA SER A 128 -42.78 -13.55 14.56
C SER A 128 -43.91 -13.56 13.53
N SER A 129 -44.08 -12.48 12.77
CA SER A 129 -45.11 -12.41 11.73
C SER A 129 -44.84 -13.38 10.58
N SER A 130 -45.92 -13.76 9.92
CA SER A 130 -45.91 -14.68 8.79
C SER A 130 -44.90 -14.27 7.73
N LYS A 131 -44.03 -15.22 7.34
CA LYS A 131 -42.88 -14.98 6.45
C LYS A 131 -43.17 -15.09 4.97
N ARG A 132 -44.27 -15.74 4.58
CA ARG A 132 -44.62 -15.98 3.16
C ARG A 132 -45.85 -15.17 2.81
N LEU A 133 -45.67 -14.09 2.06
CA LEU A 133 -46.73 -13.12 1.79
C LEU A 133 -46.94 -12.94 0.29
N PRO A 134 -48.15 -12.55 -0.14
CA PRO A 134 -48.40 -12.20 -1.53
C PRO A 134 -47.67 -10.90 -1.94
N SER A 135 -47.59 -9.91 -1.04
CA SER A 135 -46.86 -8.65 -1.21
C SER A 135 -46.12 -8.28 0.07
N TYR A 136 -44.93 -7.71 -0.08
CA TYR A 136 -44.13 -7.12 1.02
C TYR A 136 -44.08 -5.59 0.92
N SER A 137 -44.83 -4.98 -0.01
CA SER A 137 -44.75 -3.54 -0.26
C SER A 137 -45.14 -2.72 0.97
N ILE A 138 -44.64 -1.49 1.07
CA ILE A 138 -45.06 -0.51 2.09
C ILE A 138 -46.59 -0.30 2.12
N ARG A 139 -47.27 -0.39 0.96
CA ARG A 139 -48.72 -0.25 0.85
C ARG A 139 -49.48 -1.46 1.39
N ALA A 140 -49.01 -2.68 1.10
CA ALA A 140 -49.56 -3.90 1.69
C ALA A 140 -49.31 -3.95 3.22
N ASN A 141 -48.15 -3.45 3.67
CA ASN A 141 -47.85 -3.27 5.09
C ASN A 141 -48.84 -2.29 5.74
N ALA A 142 -49.08 -1.11 5.15
CA ALA A 142 -50.04 -0.12 5.66
C ALA A 142 -51.43 -0.73 5.88
N ARG A 143 -51.93 -1.49 4.91
CA ARG A 143 -53.22 -2.20 4.99
C ARG A 143 -53.24 -3.29 6.04
N THR A 144 -52.12 -4.00 6.21
CA THR A 144 -51.98 -5.00 7.27
C THR A 144 -52.10 -4.33 8.64
N VAL A 145 -51.44 -3.19 8.86
CA VAL A 145 -51.54 -2.46 10.12
C VAL A 145 -52.98 -2.00 10.38
N LEU A 146 -53.67 -1.47 9.38
CA LEU A 146 -55.08 -1.09 9.49
C LEU A 146 -55.98 -2.30 9.83
N ALA A 147 -55.77 -3.46 9.21
CA ALA A 147 -56.51 -4.68 9.54
C ALA A 147 -56.22 -5.19 10.96
N VAL A 148 -54.98 -5.05 11.44
CA VAL A 148 -54.64 -5.35 12.83
C VAL A 148 -55.32 -4.36 13.79
N MET A 149 -55.41 -3.08 13.43
CA MET A 149 -56.16 -2.10 14.22
C MET A 149 -57.63 -2.48 14.33
N ASP A 150 -58.25 -2.96 13.24
CA ASP A 150 -59.64 -3.41 13.26
C ASP A 150 -59.84 -4.61 14.20
N GLU A 151 -58.96 -5.62 14.14
CA GLU A 151 -59.03 -6.81 15.00
C GLU A 151 -58.77 -6.49 16.49
N LEU A 152 -57.91 -5.51 16.76
CA LEU A 152 -57.63 -5.05 18.13
C LEU A 152 -58.62 -4.00 18.65
N GLY A 153 -59.61 -3.59 17.84
CA GLY A 153 -60.60 -2.57 18.21
C GLY A 153 -60.02 -1.15 18.34
N ILE A 154 -58.89 -0.86 17.68
CA ILE A 154 -58.24 0.44 17.71
C ILE A 154 -58.86 1.35 16.64
N GLU A 155 -59.76 2.24 17.05
CA GLU A 155 -60.41 3.20 16.14
C GLU A 155 -59.43 4.24 15.61
N ARG A 156 -58.54 4.76 16.45
CA ARG A 156 -57.59 5.82 16.07
C ARG A 156 -56.28 5.70 16.86
N ALA A 157 -55.15 5.90 16.19
CA ALA A 157 -53.82 5.79 16.81
C ALA A 157 -52.83 6.83 16.29
N HIS A 158 -51.79 7.12 17.07
CA HIS A 158 -50.56 7.68 16.55
C HIS A 158 -49.76 6.58 15.87
N VAL A 159 -49.09 6.86 14.75
CA VAL A 159 -48.23 5.89 14.07
C VAL A 159 -46.83 6.45 13.94
N LEU A 160 -45.85 5.75 14.49
CA LEU A 160 -44.44 6.01 14.28
C LEU A 160 -43.85 4.96 13.35
N GLY A 161 -43.34 5.43 12.21
CA GLY A 161 -42.63 4.61 11.26
C GLY A 161 -41.15 4.94 11.23
N TRP A 162 -40.32 3.93 11.52
CA TRP A 162 -38.86 4.03 11.37
C TRP A 162 -38.42 3.51 10.01
N SER A 163 -37.64 4.30 9.26
CA SER A 163 -37.12 3.90 7.94
C SER A 163 -38.24 3.47 6.98
N GLN A 164 -38.22 2.25 6.44
CA GLN A 164 -39.31 1.66 5.64
C GLN A 164 -40.68 1.67 6.33
N GLY A 165 -40.72 1.60 7.67
CA GLY A 165 -41.96 1.70 8.44
C GLY A 165 -42.64 3.06 8.28
N GLY A 166 -41.89 4.12 8.01
CA GLY A 166 -42.46 5.45 7.74
C GLY A 166 -43.06 5.57 6.34
N GLY A 167 -42.53 4.83 5.35
CA GLY A 167 -43.22 4.66 4.06
C GLY A 167 -44.58 3.99 4.21
N ALA A 168 -44.69 2.96 5.06
CA ALA A 168 -45.97 2.36 5.40
C ALA A 168 -46.91 3.34 6.13
N ALA A 169 -46.38 4.16 7.04
CA ALA A 169 -47.18 5.19 7.72
C ALA A 169 -47.72 6.28 6.76
N LEU A 170 -46.94 6.68 5.75
CA LEU A 170 -47.39 7.58 4.69
C LEU A 170 -48.54 6.95 3.88
N GLU A 171 -48.42 5.69 3.48
CA GLU A 171 -49.50 4.95 2.81
C GLU A 171 -50.74 4.80 3.71
N MET A 172 -50.58 4.61 5.03
CA MET A 172 -51.72 4.63 5.96
C MET A 172 -52.44 5.99 5.93
N ALA A 173 -51.69 7.09 5.92
CA ALA A 173 -52.27 8.44 5.83
C ALA A 173 -52.97 8.69 4.49
N ALA A 174 -52.54 8.04 3.41
CA ALA A 174 -53.23 8.08 2.12
C ALA A 174 -54.51 7.23 2.11
N ILE A 175 -54.48 6.06 2.76
CA ILE A 175 -55.57 5.07 2.70
C ILE A 175 -56.69 5.41 3.69
N ALA A 176 -56.33 5.81 4.92
CA ALA A 176 -57.27 6.00 6.02
C ALA A 176 -56.80 7.11 6.98
N PRO A 177 -56.73 8.38 6.53
CA PRO A 177 -56.20 9.49 7.34
C PRO A 177 -56.97 9.70 8.66
N ASP A 178 -58.27 9.43 8.68
CA ASP A 178 -59.12 9.60 9.88
C ASP A 178 -58.78 8.60 11.01
N ARG A 179 -58.13 7.48 10.66
CA ARG A 179 -57.65 6.48 11.61
C ARG A 179 -56.34 6.91 12.31
N LEU A 180 -55.77 8.05 11.90
CA LEU A 180 -54.49 8.55 12.41
C LEU A 180 -54.69 9.81 13.26
N ALA A 181 -54.22 9.76 14.50
CA ALA A 181 -54.10 10.95 15.36
C ALA A 181 -52.92 11.82 14.90
N SER A 182 -51.78 11.19 14.61
CA SER A 182 -50.62 11.82 13.97
C SER A 182 -49.68 10.76 13.36
N VAL A 183 -48.75 11.22 12.52
CA VAL A 183 -47.66 10.39 11.96
C VAL A 183 -46.31 10.88 12.47
N VAL A 184 -45.44 9.96 12.87
CA VAL A 184 -44.04 10.23 13.22
C VAL A 184 -43.15 9.50 12.22
N MET A 185 -42.45 10.27 11.39
CA MET A 185 -41.44 9.79 10.45
C MET A 185 -40.07 9.82 11.14
N LEU A 186 -39.56 8.67 11.55
CA LEU A 186 -38.26 8.56 12.24
C LEU A 186 -37.21 7.98 11.27
N GLY A 187 -36.23 8.79 10.84
CA GLY A 187 -35.23 8.32 9.86
C GLY A 187 -35.88 7.72 8.60
N SER A 188 -37.04 8.24 8.21
CA SER A 188 -37.99 7.58 7.31
C SER A 188 -37.61 7.74 5.84
N ILE A 189 -37.91 6.72 5.04
CA ILE A 189 -37.98 6.89 3.58
C ILE A 189 -39.14 7.83 3.21
N GLY A 190 -39.17 8.32 1.97
CA GLY A 190 -40.29 9.11 1.45
C GLY A 190 -40.15 9.36 -0.04
N ILE A 191 -39.85 10.59 -0.45
CA ILE A 191 -39.64 10.93 -1.86
C ILE A 191 -38.61 10.02 -2.55
N GLN A 192 -38.93 9.53 -3.75
CA GLN A 192 -38.09 8.59 -4.51
C GLN A 192 -36.71 9.18 -4.82
N GLU A 193 -36.60 10.49 -5.04
CA GLU A 193 -35.34 11.18 -5.37
C GLU A 193 -34.37 11.24 -4.19
N GLY A 194 -34.87 11.01 -2.97
CA GLY A 194 -34.07 10.96 -1.74
C GLY A 194 -33.39 9.62 -1.48
N GLU A 195 -33.82 8.56 -2.16
CA GLU A 195 -33.38 7.18 -1.89
C GLU A 195 -32.46 6.64 -3.00
N GLY A 196 -31.36 6.01 -2.59
CA GLY A 196 -30.42 5.35 -3.52
C GLY A 196 -29.95 6.26 -4.66
N SER A 197 -30.23 5.87 -5.90
CA SER A 197 -29.94 6.65 -7.11
C SER A 197 -31.02 7.67 -7.50
N GLY A 198 -32.18 7.66 -6.83
CA GLY A 198 -33.34 8.47 -7.20
C GLY A 198 -34.18 7.93 -8.37
N ASP A 199 -33.80 6.77 -8.95
CA ASP A 199 -34.48 6.20 -10.13
C ASP A 199 -35.14 4.86 -9.82
N TYR A 200 -36.45 4.80 -9.99
CA TYR A 200 -37.25 3.61 -9.69
C TYR A 200 -36.77 2.35 -10.42
N TYR A 201 -36.50 2.44 -11.73
CA TYR A 201 -36.18 1.27 -12.55
C TYR A 201 -34.80 0.73 -12.22
N PHE A 202 -33.84 1.62 -11.97
CA PHE A 202 -32.49 1.26 -11.56
C PHE A 202 -32.50 0.56 -10.20
N GLU A 203 -33.20 1.13 -9.22
CA GLU A 203 -33.33 0.54 -7.88
C GLU A 203 -33.99 -0.83 -7.94
N HIS A 204 -35.06 -1.00 -8.72
CA HIS A 204 -35.71 -2.30 -8.87
C HIS A 204 -34.84 -3.34 -9.62
N ALA A 205 -34.04 -2.91 -10.60
CA ALA A 205 -33.05 -3.78 -11.22
C ALA A 205 -31.99 -4.22 -10.19
N LYS A 206 -31.53 -3.28 -9.33
CA LYS A 206 -30.59 -3.55 -8.24
C LYS A 206 -31.19 -4.54 -7.23
N TYR A 207 -32.44 -4.37 -6.82
CA TYR A 207 -33.11 -5.29 -5.89
C TYR A 207 -33.33 -6.69 -6.48
N ARG A 208 -33.67 -6.80 -7.76
CA ARG A 208 -33.77 -8.11 -8.46
C ARG A 208 -32.42 -8.84 -8.53
N LEU A 209 -31.33 -8.11 -8.80
CA LEU A 209 -29.99 -8.67 -8.74
C LEU A 209 -29.61 -9.03 -7.28
N GLY A 210 -29.99 -8.19 -6.34
CA GLY A 210 -29.85 -8.42 -4.90
C GLY A 210 -30.59 -9.68 -4.45
N TYR A 211 -31.74 -10.00 -5.04
CA TYR A 211 -32.47 -11.24 -4.76
C TYR A 211 -31.62 -12.47 -5.11
N PHE A 212 -30.95 -12.46 -6.27
CA PHE A 212 -30.01 -13.53 -6.61
C PHE A 212 -28.86 -13.60 -5.59
N GLY A 213 -28.23 -12.47 -5.28
CA GLY A 213 -27.06 -12.41 -4.39
C GLY A 213 -27.33 -12.73 -2.92
N LEU A 214 -28.49 -12.33 -2.39
CA LEU A 214 -28.87 -12.47 -0.98
C LEU A 214 -29.75 -13.70 -0.74
N VAL A 215 -30.56 -14.14 -1.71
CA VAL A 215 -31.52 -15.25 -1.47
C VAL A 215 -31.09 -16.54 -2.15
N LEU A 216 -30.56 -16.49 -3.37
CA LEU A 216 -30.25 -17.70 -4.14
C LEU A 216 -28.80 -18.15 -3.99
N LEU A 217 -27.85 -17.23 -4.10
CA LEU A 217 -26.42 -17.53 -4.05
C LEU A 217 -25.95 -18.12 -2.70
N PRO A 218 -26.40 -17.63 -1.53
CA PRO A 218 -25.98 -18.18 -0.24
C PRO A 218 -26.35 -19.65 -0.07
N GLU A 219 -27.41 -20.11 -0.74
CA GLU A 219 -27.88 -21.50 -0.72
C GLU A 219 -26.88 -22.46 -1.39
N LEU A 220 -25.93 -21.91 -2.15
CA LEU A 220 -24.83 -22.63 -2.81
C LEU A 220 -23.51 -22.51 -2.04
N ILE A 221 -23.48 -21.84 -0.88
CA ILE A 221 -22.27 -21.59 -0.09
C ILE A 221 -22.44 -22.22 1.29
N PRO A 222 -21.52 -23.09 1.76
CA PRO A 222 -21.54 -23.56 3.14
C PRO A 222 -21.31 -22.39 4.08
N HIS A 223 -22.34 -21.94 4.79
CA HIS A 223 -22.29 -20.75 5.63
C HIS A 223 -22.73 -20.97 7.08
N PHE A 224 -23.33 -22.11 7.44
CA PHE A 224 -23.68 -22.46 8.83
C PHE A 224 -24.45 -21.34 9.56
N ASN A 225 -25.45 -20.78 8.88
CA ASN A 225 -26.25 -19.62 9.34
C ASN A 225 -25.48 -18.28 9.54
N LEU A 226 -24.19 -18.19 9.20
CA LEU A 226 -23.41 -16.93 9.28
C LEU A 226 -23.98 -15.81 8.38
N MET A 227 -24.67 -16.18 7.30
CA MET A 227 -25.35 -15.24 6.39
C MET A 227 -26.82 -15.02 6.78
N GLY A 228 -27.27 -15.50 7.95
CA GLY A 228 -28.67 -15.51 8.36
C GLY A 228 -29.50 -16.64 7.75
N ASP A 229 -30.80 -16.63 8.00
CA ASP A 229 -31.75 -17.59 7.43
C ASP A 229 -32.38 -17.06 6.13
N ARG A 230 -32.85 -17.98 5.28
CA ARG A 230 -33.43 -17.65 3.99
C ARG A 230 -34.72 -16.79 4.10
N PRO A 231 -35.71 -17.11 4.97
CA PRO A 231 -36.89 -16.25 5.16
C PRO A 231 -36.57 -14.79 5.48
N THR A 232 -35.60 -14.52 6.36
CA THR A 232 -35.19 -13.16 6.72
C THR A 232 -34.58 -12.43 5.52
N ARG A 233 -33.64 -13.07 4.81
CA ARG A 233 -33.04 -12.49 3.59
C ARG A 233 -34.07 -12.25 2.49
N HIS A 234 -35.02 -13.17 2.34
CA HIS A 234 -36.11 -13.07 1.37
C HIS A 234 -37.03 -11.89 1.69
N SER A 235 -37.44 -11.76 2.95
CA SER A 235 -38.34 -10.67 3.39
C SER A 235 -37.64 -9.32 3.27
N PHE A 236 -36.36 -9.23 3.67
CA PHE A 236 -35.55 -8.03 3.49
C PHE A 236 -35.54 -7.55 2.03
N ILE A 237 -35.16 -8.40 1.07
CA ILE A 237 -35.06 -7.93 -0.32
C ILE A 237 -36.41 -7.68 -0.98
N ARG A 238 -37.45 -8.46 -0.61
CA ARG A 238 -38.81 -8.28 -1.14
C ARG A 238 -39.43 -6.98 -0.66
N ASP A 239 -39.16 -6.55 0.57
CA ASP A 239 -39.64 -5.29 1.12
C ASP A 239 -39.27 -4.08 0.25
N PHE A 240 -38.05 -4.07 -0.31
CA PHE A 240 -37.63 -3.04 -1.27
C PHE A 240 -38.09 -3.32 -2.70
N MET A 241 -38.07 -4.58 -3.13
CA MET A 241 -38.40 -4.96 -4.51
C MET A 241 -39.89 -4.83 -4.85
N ASP A 242 -40.76 -4.97 -3.86
CA ASP A 242 -42.21 -4.87 -4.01
C ASP A 242 -42.74 -3.45 -3.77
N SER A 243 -41.94 -2.58 -3.12
CA SER A 243 -42.36 -1.23 -2.75
C SER A 243 -42.14 -0.22 -3.89
N ASP A 244 -43.18 0.55 -4.20
CA ASP A 244 -43.12 1.68 -5.13
C ASP A 244 -43.19 3.01 -4.36
N GLN A 245 -42.11 3.80 -4.39
CA GLN A 245 -42.05 5.08 -3.69
C GLN A 245 -42.52 6.26 -4.54
N ARG A 246 -42.74 6.08 -5.85
CA ARG A 246 -43.16 7.17 -6.74
C ARG A 246 -44.45 7.87 -6.28
N PRO A 247 -45.46 7.17 -5.72
CA PRO A 247 -46.66 7.82 -5.20
C PRO A 247 -46.44 8.66 -3.94
N LEU A 248 -45.37 8.40 -3.17
CA LEU A 248 -45.18 8.98 -1.83
C LEU A 248 -45.09 10.52 -1.87
N ARG A 249 -44.50 11.10 -2.92
CA ARG A 249 -44.47 12.56 -3.09
C ARG A 249 -45.87 13.16 -3.11
N ALA A 250 -46.75 12.64 -3.97
CA ALA A 250 -48.13 13.12 -4.09
C ALA A 250 -48.92 12.90 -2.79
N ILE A 251 -48.69 11.77 -2.12
CA ILE A 251 -49.28 11.49 -0.80
C ILE A 251 -48.88 12.59 0.19
N MET A 252 -47.58 12.88 0.30
CA MET A 252 -47.04 13.91 1.20
C MET A 252 -47.56 15.31 0.89
N GLU A 253 -47.69 15.67 -0.40
CA GLU A 253 -48.26 16.96 -0.83
C GLU A 253 -49.72 17.13 -0.43
N SER A 254 -50.48 16.02 -0.42
CA SER A 254 -51.91 16.03 -0.04
C SER A 254 -52.17 15.84 1.46
N MET A 255 -51.13 15.52 2.24
CA MET A 255 -51.26 15.05 3.61
C MET A 255 -51.78 16.13 4.56
N GLN A 256 -52.90 15.84 5.23
CA GLN A 256 -53.50 16.71 6.26
C GLN A 256 -53.22 16.21 7.69
N THR A 257 -52.74 14.96 7.81
CA THR A 257 -52.44 14.35 9.11
C THR A 257 -51.25 15.06 9.77
N PRO A 258 -51.36 15.48 11.05
CA PRO A 258 -50.24 16.05 11.78
C PRO A 258 -49.00 15.17 11.73
N THR A 259 -47.87 15.73 11.29
CA THR A 259 -46.64 14.96 11.06
C THR A 259 -45.45 15.49 11.85
N LEU A 260 -44.73 14.60 12.52
CA LEU A 260 -43.41 14.88 13.10
C LEU A 260 -42.35 14.15 12.30
N ILE A 261 -41.38 14.89 11.76
CA ILE A 261 -40.24 14.34 11.04
C ILE A 261 -39.04 14.44 11.99
N MET A 262 -38.46 13.30 12.35
CA MET A 262 -37.29 13.21 13.21
C MET A 262 -36.16 12.49 12.47
N HIS A 263 -35.00 13.13 12.36
CA HIS A 263 -33.92 12.61 11.53
C HIS A 263 -32.54 12.73 12.17
N GLY A 264 -31.69 11.72 11.96
CA GLY A 264 -30.30 11.75 12.40
C GLY A 264 -29.44 12.55 11.43
N ARG A 265 -28.66 13.52 11.91
CA ARG A 265 -27.72 14.30 11.08
C ARG A 265 -26.69 13.42 10.38
N ARG A 266 -26.29 12.31 11.02
CA ARG A 266 -25.26 11.37 10.55
C ARG A 266 -25.86 10.08 10.00
N ASP A 267 -27.10 10.14 9.51
CA ASP A 267 -27.78 8.99 8.91
C ASP A 267 -27.11 8.59 7.57
N PRO A 268 -26.50 7.40 7.48
CA PRO A 268 -25.83 6.95 6.27
C PRO A 268 -26.77 6.32 5.24
N LEU A 269 -28.02 6.02 5.61
CA LEU A 269 -28.98 5.32 4.76
C LEU A 269 -29.96 6.30 4.12
N VAL A 270 -30.60 7.12 4.93
CA VAL A 270 -31.52 8.18 4.48
C VAL A 270 -30.89 9.52 4.82
N ARG A 271 -30.53 10.33 3.81
CA ARG A 271 -29.72 11.54 4.03
C ARG A 271 -30.56 12.64 4.69
N SER A 272 -29.95 13.48 5.52
CA SER A 272 -30.70 14.50 6.30
C SER A 272 -31.47 15.52 5.43
N TRP A 273 -30.96 15.84 4.23
CA TRP A 273 -31.66 16.73 3.29
C TRP A 273 -33.01 16.16 2.84
N VAL A 274 -33.17 14.83 2.86
CA VAL A 274 -34.42 14.16 2.51
C VAL A 274 -35.51 14.52 3.52
N ALA A 275 -35.16 14.55 4.82
CA ALA A 275 -36.08 14.99 5.87
C ALA A 275 -36.42 16.49 5.79
N GLU A 276 -35.45 17.32 5.36
CA GLU A 276 -35.69 18.74 5.08
C GLU A 276 -36.67 18.90 3.92
N ALA A 277 -36.48 18.17 2.81
CA ALA A 277 -37.41 18.15 1.68
C ALA A 277 -38.79 17.60 2.08
N HIS A 278 -38.86 16.57 2.92
CA HIS A 278 -40.13 16.07 3.46
C HIS A 278 -40.89 17.14 4.24
N HIS A 279 -40.18 17.95 5.03
CA HIS A 279 -40.76 19.06 5.80
C HIS A 279 -41.27 20.22 4.93
N GLU A 280 -40.60 20.46 3.79
CA GLU A 280 -41.06 21.43 2.79
C GLU A 280 -42.36 20.96 2.13
N ILE A 281 -42.46 19.67 1.82
CA ILE A 281 -43.59 19.06 1.10
C ILE A 281 -44.82 18.87 2.00
N ILE A 282 -44.64 18.29 3.20
CA ILE A 282 -45.76 18.04 4.13
C ILE A 282 -46.09 19.33 4.85
N GLU A 283 -47.26 19.90 4.55
CA GLU A 283 -47.69 21.18 5.14
C GLU A 283 -47.82 21.10 6.68
N PRO A 284 -48.59 20.16 7.27
CA PRO A 284 -48.75 20.05 8.72
C PRO A 284 -47.58 19.26 9.33
N SER A 285 -46.34 19.72 9.15
CA SER A 285 -45.16 19.02 9.65
C SER A 285 -44.29 19.83 10.61
N ARG A 286 -43.56 19.14 11.48
CA ARG A 286 -42.48 19.70 12.31
C ARG A 286 -41.22 18.87 12.11
N LEU A 287 -40.07 19.51 11.90
CA LEU A 287 -38.79 18.82 11.71
C LEU A 287 -37.91 18.91 12.97
N VAL A 288 -37.33 17.80 13.38
CA VAL A 288 -36.33 17.72 14.44
C VAL A 288 -35.10 16.97 13.92
N ILE A 289 -33.95 17.64 13.93
CA ILE A 289 -32.67 17.01 13.57
C ILE A 289 -31.86 16.71 14.83
N LEU A 290 -31.42 15.47 14.97
CA LEU A 290 -30.66 14.95 16.13
C LEU A 290 -29.21 14.63 15.76
N ASP A 291 -28.30 14.68 16.74
CA ASP A 291 -26.92 14.20 16.57
C ASP A 291 -26.86 12.67 16.66
N ALA A 292 -27.57 12.00 15.75
CA ALA A 292 -27.78 10.56 15.73
C ALA A 292 -27.50 9.97 14.35
N SER A 293 -27.31 8.64 14.31
CA SER A 293 -27.28 7.83 13.10
C SER A 293 -28.70 7.42 12.67
N HIS A 294 -28.82 6.61 11.62
CA HIS A 294 -30.10 6.01 11.20
C HIS A 294 -30.79 5.18 12.31
N PHE A 295 -30.01 4.61 13.22
CA PHE A 295 -30.44 3.61 14.19
C PHE A 295 -30.98 4.21 15.49
N ILE A 296 -31.71 5.34 15.41
CA ILE A 296 -32.21 6.10 16.57
C ILE A 296 -32.86 5.19 17.64
N PRO A 297 -33.68 4.18 17.31
CA PRO A 297 -34.32 3.32 18.31
C PRO A 297 -33.39 2.47 19.20
N PHE A 298 -32.13 2.23 18.82
CA PHE A 298 -31.27 1.22 19.47
C PHE A 298 -30.48 1.70 20.70
N GLY A 299 -30.42 3.01 20.95
CA GLY A 299 -29.62 3.60 22.04
C GLY A 299 -28.13 3.21 21.98
N PRO A 300 -27.38 3.28 23.12
CA PRO A 300 -25.96 2.91 23.14
C PRO A 300 -25.73 1.42 22.82
N PRO A 301 -24.65 1.09 22.09
CA PRO A 301 -23.58 1.99 21.60
C PRO A 301 -23.86 2.67 20.26
N MET A 302 -25.01 2.42 19.61
CA MET A 302 -25.30 2.96 18.27
C MET A 302 -25.64 4.45 18.27
N ASN A 303 -26.26 4.94 19.35
CA ASN A 303 -26.58 6.35 19.58
C ASN A 303 -26.37 6.71 21.05
N SER A 304 -26.16 7.99 21.35
CA SER A 304 -26.03 8.45 22.74
C SER A 304 -27.36 8.31 23.50
N GLU A 305 -27.30 8.12 24.82
CA GLU A 305 -28.49 8.15 25.68
C GLU A 305 -29.25 9.48 25.55
N GLN A 306 -28.52 10.58 25.39
CA GLN A 306 -29.08 11.90 25.19
C GLN A 306 -29.90 11.99 23.90
N ALA A 307 -29.41 11.46 22.78
CA ALA A 307 -30.16 11.46 21.52
C ALA A 307 -31.45 10.63 21.63
N LEU A 308 -31.39 9.48 22.33
CA LEU A 308 -32.57 8.65 22.59
C LEU A 308 -33.60 9.39 23.46
N ALA A 309 -33.17 10.02 24.56
CA ALA A 309 -34.03 10.78 25.46
C ALA A 309 -34.71 11.97 24.76
N LEU A 310 -33.96 12.72 23.95
CA LEU A 310 -34.49 13.82 23.14
C LEU A 310 -35.52 13.34 22.11
N ALA A 311 -35.28 12.17 21.50
CA ALA A 311 -36.24 11.56 20.59
C ALA A 311 -37.55 11.22 21.29
N VAL A 312 -37.48 10.48 22.41
CA VAL A 312 -38.66 10.10 23.21
C VAL A 312 -39.44 11.33 23.67
N ALA A 313 -38.76 12.33 24.24
CA ALA A 313 -39.40 13.55 24.73
C ALA A 313 -40.11 14.33 23.62
N SER A 314 -39.51 14.41 22.43
CA SER A 314 -40.11 15.10 21.28
C SER A 314 -41.33 14.37 20.74
N ILE A 315 -41.29 13.03 20.71
CA ILE A 315 -42.40 12.19 20.25
C ILE A 315 -43.57 12.28 21.21
N GLU A 316 -43.33 12.13 22.52
CA GLU A 316 -44.42 12.19 23.50
C GLU A 316 -45.06 13.58 23.49
N ALA A 317 -44.26 14.66 23.52
CA ALA A 317 -44.79 16.03 23.46
C ALA A 317 -45.64 16.28 22.19
N PHE A 318 -45.26 15.66 21.06
CA PHE A 318 -46.03 15.75 19.83
C PHE A 318 -47.32 14.92 19.89
N CYS A 319 -47.25 13.68 20.38
CA CYS A 319 -48.43 12.81 20.52
C CYS A 319 -49.43 13.42 21.50
N THR A 320 -49.00 13.84 22.70
CA THR A 320 -49.86 14.50 23.70
C THR A 320 -50.61 15.71 23.14
N ARG A 321 -49.95 16.50 22.27
CA ARG A 321 -50.60 17.65 21.63
C ARG A 321 -51.73 17.23 20.68
N HIS A 322 -51.54 16.10 19.99
CA HIS A 322 -52.43 15.61 18.94
C HIS A 322 -53.38 14.51 19.40
N ASP A 323 -53.36 14.13 20.69
CA ASP A 323 -54.46 13.41 21.36
C ASP A 323 -55.75 14.24 21.29
N VAL A 324 -55.64 15.58 21.29
CA VAL A 324 -56.77 16.49 21.06
C VAL A 324 -57.00 16.65 19.55
N PRO A 325 -58.15 16.19 19.00
CA PRO A 325 -58.44 16.28 17.58
C PRO A 325 -58.44 17.73 17.07
N GLY A 326 -57.92 17.95 15.86
CA GLY A 326 -57.93 19.26 15.19
C GLY A 326 -56.85 20.25 15.67
N MET A 327 -56.00 19.89 16.63
CA MET A 327 -54.89 20.75 17.06
C MET A 327 -53.88 20.98 15.92
N PRO A 328 -53.54 22.25 15.58
CA PRO A 328 -52.60 22.54 14.50
C PRO A 328 -51.16 22.22 14.90
N VAL A 329 -50.36 21.82 13.91
CA VAL A 329 -48.93 21.52 14.07
C VAL A 329 -48.14 22.81 14.27
N ARG A 330 -47.19 22.79 15.21
CA ARG A 330 -46.21 23.88 15.37
C ARG A 330 -45.12 23.71 14.32
N ARG A 331 -45.40 24.16 13.10
CA ARG A 331 -44.47 24.09 11.96
C ARG A 331 -43.15 24.79 12.28
N GLY A 332 -42.05 24.20 11.85
CA GLY A 332 -40.70 24.72 12.05
C GLY A 332 -39.66 23.63 12.22
N VAL A 333 -38.39 24.06 12.22
CA VAL A 333 -37.21 23.19 12.31
C VAL A 333 -36.54 23.37 13.67
N VAL A 334 -36.34 22.26 14.39
CA VAL A 334 -35.53 22.19 15.60
C VAL A 334 -34.23 21.46 15.26
N ASN A 335 -33.15 22.21 15.07
CA ASN A 335 -31.84 21.63 14.76
C ASN A 335 -31.01 21.46 16.03
N LEU A 336 -30.98 20.24 16.59
CA LEU A 336 -30.18 19.88 17.77
C LEU A 336 -28.77 19.36 17.39
N ALA A 337 -28.40 19.42 16.11
CA ALA A 337 -27.09 18.99 15.59
C ALA A 337 -26.62 19.92 14.46
N PRO A 338 -26.20 21.16 14.79
CA PRO A 338 -25.64 22.09 13.82
C PRO A 338 -24.31 21.57 13.26
N LEU A 339 -24.08 21.81 11.97
CA LEU A 339 -22.81 21.48 11.31
C LEU A 339 -21.72 22.47 11.75
N THR A 340 -20.47 22.02 11.81
CA THR A 340 -19.32 22.92 11.98
C THR A 340 -18.99 23.65 10.68
N GLU A 341 -18.33 24.82 10.75
CA GLU A 341 -17.90 25.57 9.55
C GLU A 341 -17.05 24.71 8.59
N SER A 342 -16.23 23.81 9.13
CA SER A 342 -15.40 22.89 8.34
C SER A 342 -16.23 21.84 7.59
N GLU A 343 -17.28 21.32 8.21
CA GLU A 343 -18.20 20.36 7.59
C GLU A 343 -19.04 21.05 6.51
N GLU A 344 -19.52 22.27 6.78
CA GLU A 344 -20.22 23.09 5.80
C GLU A 344 -19.35 23.40 4.58
N ALA A 345 -18.09 23.80 4.78
CA ALA A 345 -17.15 24.07 3.68
C ALA A 345 -16.86 22.82 2.84
N THR A 346 -16.74 21.65 3.48
CA THR A 346 -16.52 20.37 2.80
C THR A 346 -17.74 19.99 1.93
N ILE A 347 -18.95 20.10 2.50
CA ILE A 347 -20.21 19.85 1.78
C ILE A 347 -20.38 20.87 0.64
N ALA A 348 -20.06 22.14 0.88
CA ALA A 348 -20.12 23.20 -0.12
C ALA A 348 -19.19 22.94 -1.32
N GLY A 349 -17.99 22.38 -1.08
CA GLY A 349 -17.05 21.99 -2.13
C GLY A 349 -17.61 20.94 -3.11
N PHE A 350 -18.61 20.16 -2.68
CA PHE A 350 -19.28 19.16 -3.52
C PHE A 350 -20.59 19.64 -4.16
N ARG A 351 -21.03 20.90 -3.93
CA ARG A 351 -22.28 21.44 -4.51
C ARG A 351 -22.31 21.45 -6.04
N ALA A 352 -21.14 21.59 -6.68
CA ALA A 352 -21.04 21.51 -8.14
C ALA A 352 -21.42 20.12 -8.71
N LEU A 353 -21.34 19.07 -7.88
CA LEU A 353 -21.72 17.71 -8.27
C LEU A 353 -23.20 17.42 -8.02
N ASP A 354 -23.90 18.20 -7.18
CA ASP A 354 -25.32 17.99 -6.86
C ASP A 354 -26.25 18.24 -8.05
N GLN A 355 -25.80 19.00 -9.04
CA GLN A 355 -26.55 19.25 -10.28
C GLN A 355 -26.32 18.18 -11.36
N LEU A 356 -25.36 17.28 -11.16
CA LEU A 356 -25.05 16.22 -12.12
C LEU A 356 -25.83 14.96 -11.77
N GLU A 357 -26.68 14.54 -12.69
CA GLU A 357 -27.34 13.24 -12.61
C GLU A 357 -26.29 12.13 -12.48
N TRP A 358 -26.54 11.14 -11.62
CA TRP A 358 -25.58 10.09 -11.28
C TRP A 358 -25.00 9.37 -12.51
N TRP A 359 -25.80 9.20 -13.57
CA TRP A 359 -25.37 8.53 -14.81
C TRP A 359 -24.32 9.31 -15.58
N LYS A 360 -24.27 10.65 -15.44
CA LYS A 360 -23.23 11.51 -16.03
C LYS A 360 -21.89 11.35 -15.32
N ILE A 361 -21.90 10.92 -14.05
CA ILE A 361 -20.70 10.70 -13.24
C ILE A 361 -20.02 9.36 -13.63
N VAL A 362 -20.80 8.37 -14.06
CA VAL A 362 -20.30 7.04 -14.46
C VAL A 362 -19.18 7.08 -15.52
N PRO A 363 -19.34 7.74 -16.69
CA PRO A 363 -18.27 7.81 -17.68
C PRO A 363 -17.02 8.56 -17.17
N ILE A 364 -17.19 9.53 -16.27
CA ILE A 364 -16.08 10.25 -15.63
C ILE A 364 -15.29 9.30 -14.72
N ILE A 365 -15.97 8.46 -13.94
CA ILE A 365 -15.35 7.44 -13.10
C ILE A 365 -14.62 6.41 -13.96
N ILE A 366 -15.26 5.92 -15.03
CA ILE A 366 -14.64 4.95 -15.96
C ILE A 366 -13.36 5.54 -16.54
N LEU A 367 -13.41 6.75 -17.09
CA LEU A 367 -12.23 7.42 -17.65
C LEU A 367 -11.16 7.67 -16.58
N GLY A 368 -11.57 8.12 -15.40
CA GLY A 368 -10.69 8.32 -14.25
C GLY A 368 -9.93 7.05 -13.88
N THR A 369 -10.62 5.91 -13.77
CA THR A 369 -9.96 4.64 -13.41
C THR A 369 -8.97 4.14 -14.47
N VAL A 370 -9.21 4.45 -15.75
CA VAL A 370 -8.26 4.14 -16.84
C VAL A 370 -7.00 5.00 -16.73
N LEU A 371 -7.13 6.27 -16.31
CA LEU A 371 -6.00 7.17 -16.11
C LEU A 371 -5.24 6.88 -14.81
N SER A 372 -5.97 6.67 -13.71
CA SER A 372 -5.44 6.45 -12.37
C SER A 372 -6.46 5.71 -11.49
N GLU A 373 -6.46 4.37 -11.58
CA GLU A 373 -7.34 3.49 -10.80
C GLU A 373 -7.35 3.83 -9.31
N ASP A 374 -6.18 3.87 -8.67
CA ASP A 374 -6.09 4.02 -7.21
C ASP A 374 -6.65 5.37 -6.74
N LEU A 375 -6.34 6.45 -7.47
CA LEU A 375 -6.83 7.79 -7.14
C LEU A 375 -8.34 7.90 -7.34
N THR A 376 -8.85 7.32 -8.43
CA THR A 376 -10.29 7.34 -8.73
C THR A 376 -11.07 6.50 -7.74
N VAL A 377 -10.60 5.31 -7.36
CA VAL A 377 -11.25 4.46 -6.34
C VAL A 377 -11.35 5.20 -5.00
N ILE A 378 -10.29 5.89 -4.58
CA ILE A 378 -10.31 6.66 -3.33
C ILE A 378 -11.26 7.86 -3.44
N ALA A 379 -11.17 8.64 -4.53
CA ALA A 379 -12.04 9.80 -4.75
C ALA A 379 -13.53 9.40 -4.77
N VAL A 380 -13.84 8.30 -5.45
CA VAL A 380 -15.19 7.73 -5.48
C VAL A 380 -15.62 7.23 -4.10
N GLY A 381 -14.72 6.61 -3.33
CA GLY A 381 -14.98 6.24 -1.93
C GLY A 381 -15.37 7.45 -1.06
N LEU A 382 -14.70 8.58 -1.25
CA LEU A 382 -15.05 9.84 -0.57
C LEU A 382 -16.39 10.41 -1.04
N LEU A 383 -16.71 10.31 -2.33
CA LEU A 383 -18.02 10.71 -2.86
C LEU A 383 -19.16 9.83 -2.32
N ILE A 384 -18.92 8.53 -2.13
CA ILE A 384 -19.87 7.63 -1.45
C ILE A 384 -20.06 8.09 0.00
N ALA A 385 -18.97 8.34 0.72
CA ALA A 385 -19.02 8.77 2.12
C ALA A 385 -19.69 10.14 2.30
N ALA A 386 -19.53 11.04 1.33
CA ALA A 386 -20.22 12.34 1.27
C ALA A 386 -21.67 12.23 0.77
N GLY A 387 -22.15 11.03 0.45
CA GLY A 387 -23.49 10.81 -0.07
C GLY A 387 -23.75 11.51 -1.40
N LYS A 388 -22.75 11.60 -2.29
CA LYS A 388 -22.88 12.20 -3.63
C LYS A 388 -23.10 11.17 -4.73
N ILE A 389 -22.82 9.90 -4.47
CA ILE A 389 -23.03 8.81 -5.42
C ILE A 389 -23.50 7.55 -4.69
N ASP A 390 -24.43 6.81 -5.30
CA ASP A 390 -24.84 5.48 -4.81
C ASP A 390 -23.64 4.51 -4.87
N ALA A 391 -23.46 3.74 -3.79
CA ALA A 391 -22.33 2.82 -3.67
C ALA A 391 -22.34 1.73 -4.75
N GLY A 392 -23.51 1.24 -5.14
CA GLY A 392 -23.66 0.24 -6.20
C GLY A 392 -23.24 0.78 -7.57
N VAL A 393 -23.71 1.99 -7.91
CA VAL A 393 -23.31 2.71 -9.13
C VAL A 393 -21.80 2.92 -9.16
N ALA A 394 -21.23 3.42 -8.06
CA ALA A 394 -19.81 3.67 -7.92
C ALA A 394 -18.96 2.40 -8.07
N ILE A 395 -19.35 1.31 -7.40
CA ILE A 395 -18.68 0.01 -7.50
C ILE A 395 -18.72 -0.51 -8.94
N LEU A 396 -19.88 -0.44 -9.59
CA LEU A 396 -20.03 -0.89 -10.98
C LEU A 396 -19.19 -0.06 -11.95
N ALA A 397 -19.21 1.27 -11.82
CA ALA A 397 -18.44 2.17 -12.65
C ALA A 397 -16.93 1.94 -12.49
N CYS A 398 -16.44 1.82 -11.25
CA CYS A 398 -15.05 1.48 -10.99
C CYS A 398 -14.69 0.10 -11.53
N PHE A 399 -15.53 -0.90 -11.31
CA PHE A 399 -15.31 -2.26 -11.82
C PHE A 399 -15.17 -2.27 -13.35
N LEU A 400 -16.10 -1.63 -14.06
CA LEU A 400 -16.07 -1.55 -15.52
C LEU A 400 -14.83 -0.83 -16.03
N GLY A 401 -14.50 0.34 -15.48
CA GLY A 401 -13.34 1.11 -15.94
C GLY A 401 -12.01 0.41 -15.68
N ILE A 402 -11.87 -0.28 -14.53
CA ILE A 402 -10.68 -1.08 -14.23
C ILE A 402 -10.57 -2.29 -15.17
N ILE A 403 -11.68 -2.98 -15.45
CA ILE A 403 -11.71 -4.09 -16.43
C ILE A 403 -11.30 -3.59 -17.81
N ILE A 404 -11.86 -2.47 -18.28
CA ILE A 404 -11.53 -1.88 -19.57
C ILE A 404 -10.04 -1.55 -19.65
N GLY A 405 -9.47 -0.92 -18.60
CA GLY A 405 -8.05 -0.61 -18.52
C GLY A 405 -7.16 -1.87 -18.53
N ASP A 406 -7.47 -2.86 -17.70
CA ASP A 406 -6.73 -4.11 -17.58
C ASP A 406 -6.74 -4.93 -18.88
N TYR A 407 -7.90 -5.03 -19.52
CA TYR A 407 -8.06 -5.72 -20.79
C TYR A 407 -7.37 -4.94 -21.91
N GLY A 408 -7.41 -3.60 -21.88
CA GLY A 408 -6.67 -2.73 -22.79
C GLY A 408 -5.16 -2.99 -22.75
N LEU A 409 -4.56 -3.04 -21.55
CA LEU A 409 -3.14 -3.36 -21.37
C LEU A 409 -2.79 -4.75 -21.93
N TRP A 410 -3.63 -5.75 -21.66
CA TRP A 410 -3.45 -7.08 -22.21
C TRP A 410 -3.57 -7.10 -23.75
N MET A 411 -4.57 -6.41 -24.31
CA MET A 411 -4.81 -6.30 -25.76
C MET A 411 -3.63 -5.65 -26.48
N ILE A 412 -3.08 -4.56 -25.93
CA ILE A 412 -1.88 -3.91 -26.47
C ILE A 412 -0.75 -4.94 -26.60
N GLY A 413 -0.49 -5.73 -25.55
CA GLY A 413 0.49 -6.81 -25.59
C GLY A 413 0.14 -7.90 -26.62
N ARG A 414 -1.12 -8.29 -26.71
CA ARG A 414 -1.62 -9.37 -27.57
C ARG A 414 -1.53 -9.05 -29.07
N PHE A 415 -1.82 -7.81 -29.45
CA PHE A 415 -1.80 -7.35 -30.83
C PHE A 415 -0.40 -6.90 -31.28
N ALA A 416 0.33 -6.17 -30.43
CA ALA A 416 1.69 -5.75 -30.76
C ALA A 416 2.70 -6.92 -30.65
N GLY A 417 2.40 -7.95 -29.86
CA GLY A 417 3.26 -9.12 -29.66
C GLY A 417 4.68 -8.72 -29.24
N ARG A 418 5.70 -9.46 -29.68
CA ARG A 418 7.10 -9.09 -29.42
C ARG A 418 7.52 -7.76 -30.05
N ARG A 419 6.78 -7.22 -31.03
CA ARG A 419 7.09 -5.90 -31.62
C ARG A 419 6.88 -4.77 -30.61
N ALA A 420 6.03 -4.96 -29.59
CA ALA A 420 5.87 -4.01 -28.47
C ALA A 420 7.20 -3.69 -27.77
N LEU A 421 8.11 -4.66 -27.67
CA LEU A 421 9.42 -4.51 -27.02
C LEU A 421 10.39 -3.60 -27.79
N ARG A 422 10.05 -3.22 -29.04
CA ARG A 422 10.81 -2.24 -29.82
C ARG A 422 10.52 -0.80 -29.38
N TRP A 423 9.39 -0.55 -28.72
CA TRP A 423 9.05 0.78 -28.23
C TRP A 423 9.89 1.13 -26.99
N PRO A 424 10.59 2.28 -26.96
CA PRO A 424 11.52 2.63 -25.88
C PRO A 424 10.90 2.62 -24.49
N ILE A 425 9.64 3.06 -24.39
CA ILE A 425 8.88 3.13 -23.14
C ILE A 425 8.57 1.71 -22.63
N ILE A 426 8.06 0.83 -23.50
CA ILE A 426 7.74 -0.56 -23.14
C ILE A 426 9.00 -1.33 -22.78
N ARG A 427 10.11 -1.16 -23.52
CA ARG A 427 11.39 -1.81 -23.22
C ARG A 427 11.96 -1.41 -21.86
N ARG A 428 11.74 -0.15 -21.44
CA ARG A 428 12.17 0.37 -20.14
C ARG A 428 11.36 -0.21 -18.98
N ILE A 429 10.06 -0.40 -19.20
CA ILE A 429 9.13 -0.95 -18.20
C ILE A 429 9.20 -2.50 -18.15
N LEU A 430 9.41 -3.14 -19.31
CA LEU A 430 9.34 -4.58 -19.49
C LEU A 430 10.53 -5.09 -20.36
N PRO A 431 11.71 -5.32 -19.75
CA PRO A 431 12.83 -5.95 -20.43
C PRO A 431 12.49 -7.36 -20.91
N GLU A 432 13.11 -7.83 -22.00
CA GLU A 432 12.82 -9.14 -22.59
C GLU A 432 13.08 -10.31 -21.64
N SER A 433 14.10 -10.21 -20.78
CA SER A 433 14.37 -11.18 -19.71
C SER A 433 13.24 -11.26 -18.69
N SER A 434 12.54 -10.15 -18.41
CA SER A 434 11.39 -10.10 -17.53
C SER A 434 10.16 -10.73 -18.16
N VAL A 435 9.93 -10.57 -19.47
CA VAL A 435 8.81 -11.19 -20.20
C VAL A 435 8.85 -12.71 -20.02
N GLN A 436 10.00 -13.34 -20.24
CA GLN A 436 10.13 -14.79 -20.07
C GLN A 436 9.95 -15.22 -18.60
N ARG A 437 10.47 -14.45 -17.64
CA ARG A 437 10.28 -14.71 -16.21
C ARG A 437 8.79 -14.69 -15.83
N TRP A 438 8.06 -13.64 -16.23
CA TRP A 438 6.62 -13.54 -15.97
C TRP A 438 5.84 -14.67 -16.64
N GLY A 439 6.22 -15.08 -17.86
CA GLY A 439 5.65 -16.25 -18.53
C GLY A 439 5.76 -17.53 -17.69
N ARG A 440 6.95 -17.83 -17.17
CA ARG A 440 7.17 -19.02 -16.31
C ARG A 440 6.36 -18.98 -15.02
N VAL A 441 6.21 -17.79 -14.42
CA VAL A 441 5.45 -17.61 -13.17
C VAL A 441 3.95 -17.76 -13.41
N LEU A 442 3.43 -17.18 -14.50
CA LEU A 442 2.03 -17.32 -14.92
C LEU A 442 1.68 -18.78 -15.27
N ASP A 443 2.61 -19.51 -15.89
CA ASP A 443 2.43 -20.93 -16.23
C ASP A 443 2.27 -21.81 -14.97
N ARG A 444 2.98 -21.48 -13.87
CA ARG A 444 2.86 -22.21 -12.58
C ARG A 444 1.63 -21.80 -11.75
N HIS A 445 1.39 -20.49 -11.58
CA HIS A 445 0.38 -20.00 -10.63
C HIS A 445 -0.36 -18.74 -11.12
N ILE A 446 -1.18 -18.87 -12.18
CA ILE A 446 -1.88 -17.74 -12.80
C ILE A 446 -2.75 -16.94 -11.81
N ALA A 447 -3.59 -17.61 -11.00
CA ALA A 447 -4.50 -16.97 -10.05
C ALA A 447 -3.74 -16.14 -9.01
N LYS A 448 -2.79 -16.79 -8.31
CA LYS A 448 -1.96 -16.15 -7.28
C LYS A 448 -1.17 -14.97 -7.84
N THR A 449 -0.64 -15.10 -9.05
CA THR A 449 0.16 -14.06 -9.70
C THR A 449 -0.69 -12.83 -10.03
N VAL A 450 -1.90 -13.03 -10.57
CA VAL A 450 -2.83 -11.94 -10.86
C VAL A 450 -3.23 -11.23 -9.57
N PHE A 451 -3.62 -11.95 -8.52
CA PHE A 451 -3.98 -11.34 -7.23
C PHE A 451 -2.83 -10.53 -6.62
N ILE A 452 -1.62 -11.11 -6.54
CA ILE A 452 -0.46 -10.41 -5.99
C ILE A 452 -0.14 -9.15 -6.80
N SER A 453 -0.23 -9.23 -8.13
CA SER A 453 0.09 -8.07 -8.98
C SER A 453 -0.85 -6.88 -8.77
N ARG A 454 -2.06 -7.16 -8.29
CA ARG A 454 -3.11 -6.19 -8.06
C ARG A 454 -3.00 -5.53 -6.69
N CYS A 455 -2.48 -6.26 -5.71
CA CYS A 455 -2.11 -5.72 -4.40
C CYS A 455 -0.76 -4.98 -4.41
N LEU A 456 0.08 -5.15 -5.44
CA LEU A 456 1.44 -4.61 -5.47
C LEU A 456 1.60 -3.52 -6.55
N PRO A 457 1.66 -2.23 -6.15
CA PRO A 457 1.74 -1.10 -7.07
C PRO A 457 2.90 -1.23 -8.07
N GLY A 458 2.63 -0.86 -9.34
CA GLY A 458 3.62 -0.84 -10.42
C GLY A 458 3.94 -2.21 -11.04
N THR A 459 3.37 -3.32 -10.56
CA THR A 459 3.60 -4.65 -11.15
C THR A 459 2.56 -5.06 -12.18
N ARG A 460 1.38 -4.43 -12.16
CA ARG A 460 0.24 -4.70 -13.06
C ARG A 460 0.57 -4.45 -14.53
N THR A 461 0.97 -3.22 -14.88
CA THR A 461 1.30 -2.82 -16.26
C THR A 461 2.32 -3.76 -16.94
N PRO A 462 3.51 -4.05 -16.37
CA PRO A 462 4.46 -4.96 -17.00
C PRO A 462 3.92 -6.40 -17.10
N MET A 463 3.21 -6.89 -16.10
CA MET A 463 2.71 -8.27 -16.09
C MET A 463 1.60 -8.49 -17.13
N TYR A 464 0.64 -7.57 -17.23
CA TYR A 464 -0.50 -7.68 -18.14
C TYR A 464 -0.06 -7.54 -19.61
N LEU A 465 0.87 -6.62 -19.87
CA LEU A 465 1.55 -6.52 -21.17
C LEU A 465 2.32 -7.81 -21.50
N ALA A 466 3.10 -8.36 -20.56
CA ALA A 466 3.83 -9.61 -20.76
C ALA A 466 2.89 -10.79 -21.05
N ALA A 467 1.78 -10.90 -20.31
CA ALA A 467 0.76 -11.92 -20.53
C ALA A 467 0.12 -11.79 -21.92
N GLY A 468 -0.14 -10.57 -22.37
CA GLY A 468 -0.60 -10.29 -23.74
C GLY A 468 0.42 -10.72 -24.80
N ILE A 469 1.68 -10.30 -24.65
CA ILE A 469 2.79 -10.60 -25.57
C ILE A 469 3.00 -12.11 -25.72
N LEU A 470 2.92 -12.85 -24.62
CA LEU A 470 3.12 -14.31 -24.61
C LEU A 470 1.89 -15.08 -25.11
N ALA A 471 0.70 -14.48 -25.06
CA ALA A 471 -0.58 -15.03 -25.52
C ALA A 471 -0.94 -16.44 -24.99
N LYS A 472 -0.27 -16.92 -23.93
CA LYS A 472 -0.55 -18.23 -23.34
C LYS A 472 -1.73 -18.15 -22.39
N ARG A 473 -2.67 -19.09 -22.51
CA ARG A 473 -3.82 -19.27 -21.59
C ARG A 473 -4.62 -17.97 -21.35
N SER A 474 -4.78 -17.14 -22.38
CA SER A 474 -5.40 -15.80 -22.26
C SER A 474 -6.79 -15.80 -21.63
N GLY A 475 -7.63 -16.80 -21.94
CA GLY A 475 -8.94 -16.93 -21.32
C GLY A 475 -8.86 -17.13 -19.79
N ALA A 476 -7.93 -17.97 -19.32
CA ALA A 476 -7.71 -18.17 -17.89
C ALA A 476 -7.13 -16.91 -17.24
N PHE A 477 -6.24 -16.19 -17.93
CA PHE A 477 -5.68 -14.93 -17.44
C PHE A 477 -6.77 -13.88 -17.23
N LEU A 478 -7.57 -13.61 -18.27
CA LEU A 478 -8.64 -12.62 -18.24
C LEU A 478 -9.73 -12.99 -17.22
N PHE A 479 -10.06 -14.28 -17.07
CA PHE A 479 -10.96 -14.75 -16.02
C PHE A 479 -10.44 -14.39 -14.62
N TRP A 480 -9.18 -14.73 -14.30
CA TRP A 480 -8.62 -14.41 -12.98
C TRP A 480 -8.43 -12.91 -12.76
N VAL A 481 -8.18 -12.13 -13.81
CA VAL A 481 -8.21 -10.66 -13.75
C VAL A 481 -9.60 -10.21 -13.35
N THR A 482 -10.66 -10.68 -14.00
CA THR A 482 -12.04 -10.31 -13.66
C THR A 482 -12.47 -10.73 -12.26
N VAL A 483 -12.01 -11.88 -11.78
CA VAL A 483 -12.25 -12.30 -10.39
C VAL A 483 -11.50 -11.38 -9.42
N ALA A 484 -10.23 -11.05 -9.71
CA ALA A 484 -9.44 -10.16 -8.85
C ALA A 484 -9.96 -8.71 -8.85
N VAL A 485 -10.27 -8.15 -10.03
CA VAL A 485 -11.50 -7.41 -10.34
C VAL A 485 -12.48 -7.18 -9.21
N PHE A 486 -13.45 -8.10 -9.25
CA PHE A 486 -14.64 -8.19 -8.46
C PHE A 486 -14.37 -8.26 -6.95
N LEU A 487 -13.29 -8.92 -6.51
CA LEU A 487 -12.97 -9.02 -5.08
C LEU A 487 -12.26 -7.76 -4.54
N TRP A 488 -11.32 -7.19 -5.28
CA TRP A 488 -10.45 -6.12 -4.77
C TRP A 488 -11.09 -4.73 -4.83
N THR A 489 -11.82 -4.43 -5.90
CA THR A 489 -12.37 -3.08 -6.12
C THR A 489 -13.42 -2.68 -5.06
N PRO A 490 -14.43 -3.53 -4.73
CA PRO A 490 -15.36 -3.21 -3.65
C PRO A 490 -14.68 -3.08 -2.30
N PHE A 491 -13.68 -3.92 -2.02
CA PHE A 491 -12.91 -3.87 -0.78
C PHE A 491 -12.19 -2.52 -0.60
N LEU A 492 -11.48 -2.04 -1.63
CA LEU A 492 -10.83 -0.73 -1.58
C LEU A 492 -11.83 0.43 -1.46
N LEU A 493 -12.94 0.38 -2.19
CA LEU A 493 -13.99 1.40 -2.11
C LEU A 493 -14.59 1.48 -0.71
N VAL A 494 -14.89 0.34 -0.08
CA VAL A 494 -15.42 0.27 1.28
C VAL A 494 -14.40 0.81 2.28
N ILE A 495 -13.12 0.44 2.18
CA ILE A 495 -12.08 1.00 3.05
C ILE A 495 -11.96 2.52 2.86
N ALA A 496 -11.95 3.00 1.62
CA ALA A 496 -11.86 4.43 1.34
C ALA A 496 -13.08 5.20 1.87
N ALA A 497 -14.28 4.65 1.74
CA ALA A 497 -15.51 5.26 2.26
C ALA A 497 -15.54 5.29 3.80
N LEU A 498 -15.07 4.23 4.47
CA LEU A 498 -15.08 4.14 5.93
C LEU A 498 -13.94 4.92 6.60
N LEU A 499 -12.74 4.87 6.04
CA LEU A 499 -11.52 5.43 6.64
C LEU A 499 -11.20 6.83 6.11
N GLY A 500 -11.62 7.14 4.88
CA GLY A 500 -11.35 8.42 4.21
C GLY A 500 -11.79 9.63 5.03
N PRO A 501 -13.06 9.73 5.46
CA PRO A 501 -13.52 10.85 6.27
C PRO A 501 -12.73 11.04 7.57
N LYS A 502 -12.32 9.94 8.22
CA LYS A 502 -11.54 9.98 9.47
C LYS A 502 -10.10 10.47 9.24
N LEU A 503 -9.49 10.09 8.13
CA LEU A 503 -8.16 10.58 7.76
C LEU A 503 -8.22 12.06 7.33
N LEU A 504 -9.24 12.44 6.56
CA LEU A 504 -9.46 13.83 6.16
C LEU A 504 -9.71 14.74 7.36
N SER A 505 -10.48 14.31 8.36
CA SER A 505 -10.70 15.12 9.57
C SER A 505 -9.41 15.24 10.41
N PHE A 506 -8.65 14.15 10.56
CA PHE A 506 -7.37 14.16 11.27
C PHE A 506 -6.35 15.11 10.62
N PHE A 507 -6.15 14.99 9.30
CA PHE A 507 -5.22 15.86 8.59
C PHE A 507 -5.76 17.26 8.35
N GLY A 508 -7.07 17.44 8.20
CA GLY A 508 -7.73 18.74 8.05
C GLY A 508 -7.51 19.68 9.24
N GLY A 509 -7.29 19.12 10.43
CA GLY A 509 -6.92 19.89 11.63
C GLY A 509 -5.46 20.36 11.66
N VAL A 510 -4.59 19.86 10.79
CA VAL A 510 -3.13 20.16 10.78
C VAL A 510 -2.68 20.78 9.45
N LEU A 511 -3.28 20.35 8.35
CA LEU A 511 -3.01 20.74 6.98
C LEU A 511 -4.34 21.17 6.35
N HIS A 512 -4.34 22.28 5.61
CA HIS A 512 -5.55 22.77 4.94
C HIS A 512 -5.54 22.45 3.44
N GLY A 513 -6.74 22.20 2.89
CA GLY A 513 -6.97 22.03 1.45
C GLY A 513 -6.28 20.79 0.84
N PRO A 514 -5.68 20.89 -0.36
CA PRO A 514 -5.17 19.73 -1.11
C PRO A 514 -4.02 19.00 -0.40
N TRP A 515 -3.34 19.64 0.56
CA TRP A 515 -2.24 19.05 1.31
C TRP A 515 -2.70 18.01 2.34
N ALA A 516 -3.88 18.18 2.94
CA ALA A 516 -4.48 17.16 3.81
C ALA A 516 -4.85 15.89 3.04
N ILE A 517 -5.35 16.07 1.81
CA ILE A 517 -5.67 14.97 0.90
C ILE A 517 -4.39 14.23 0.50
N LEU A 518 -3.34 14.95 0.12
CA LEU A 518 -2.06 14.36 -0.25
C LEU A 518 -1.38 13.62 0.91
N ALA A 519 -1.42 14.19 2.13
CA ALA A 519 -0.89 13.54 3.33
C ALA A 519 -1.66 12.25 3.67
N SER A 520 -2.99 12.31 3.62
CA SER A 520 -3.87 11.14 3.80
C SER A 520 -3.56 10.04 2.78
N PHE A 521 -3.31 10.42 1.52
CA PHE A 521 -2.93 9.51 0.44
C PHE A 521 -1.59 8.82 0.71
N ILE A 522 -0.56 9.58 1.10
CA ILE A 522 0.77 9.03 1.40
C ILE A 522 0.68 8.04 2.55
N VAL A 523 -0.05 8.37 3.62
CA VAL A 523 -0.20 7.48 4.77
C VAL A 523 -0.97 6.21 4.42
N LEU A 524 -2.10 6.32 3.73
CA LEU A 524 -2.88 5.16 3.31
C LEU A 524 -2.07 4.23 2.39
N ALA A 525 -1.33 4.79 1.43
CA ALA A 525 -0.47 4.02 0.53
C ALA A 525 0.68 3.33 1.27
N VAL A 526 1.29 3.99 2.26
CA VAL A 526 2.33 3.39 3.11
C VAL A 526 1.75 2.26 3.95
N LEU A 527 0.61 2.46 4.61
CA LEU A 527 -0.03 1.44 5.44
C LEU A 527 -0.42 0.19 4.63
N LEU A 528 -1.05 0.38 3.46
CA LEU A 528 -1.40 -0.73 2.57
C LEU A 528 -0.16 -1.47 2.08
N ARG A 529 0.92 -0.75 1.76
CA ARG A 529 2.19 -1.35 1.34
C ARG A 529 2.86 -2.13 2.48
N LEU A 530 2.83 -1.61 3.70
CA LEU A 530 3.36 -2.30 4.88
C LEU A 530 2.55 -3.57 5.18
N ALA A 531 1.23 -3.50 5.14
CA ALA A 531 0.35 -4.65 5.31
C ALA A 531 0.62 -5.75 4.25
N ALA A 532 0.83 -5.37 2.99
CA ALA A 532 1.18 -6.31 1.93
C ALA A 532 2.56 -6.97 2.14
N TYR A 533 3.54 -6.24 2.68
CA TYR A 533 4.85 -6.82 3.01
C TYR A 533 4.78 -7.76 4.23
N GLU A 534 4.03 -7.40 5.27
CA GLU A 534 3.85 -8.24 6.47
C GLU A 534 3.14 -9.57 6.16
N ALA A 535 2.26 -9.57 5.16
CA ALA A 535 1.49 -10.75 4.77
C ALA A 535 2.33 -11.92 4.22
N THR A 536 3.61 -11.73 3.86
CA THR A 536 4.46 -12.80 3.32
C THR A 536 5.81 -12.92 4.05
N PRO A 537 6.35 -14.15 4.25
CA PRO A 537 7.66 -14.33 4.89
C PRO A 537 8.79 -13.55 4.20
N LEU A 538 8.83 -13.56 2.87
CA LEU A 538 9.80 -12.81 2.07
C LEU A 538 9.58 -11.29 2.17
N GLY A 539 8.32 -10.85 2.22
CA GLY A 539 7.98 -9.45 2.42
C GLY A 539 8.47 -8.92 3.77
N ARG A 540 8.34 -9.71 4.84
CA ARG A 540 8.90 -9.39 6.17
C ARG A 540 10.42 -9.23 6.14
N GLN A 541 11.14 -10.12 5.45
CA GLN A 541 12.60 -9.98 5.32
C GLN A 541 13.00 -8.76 4.48
N ARG A 542 12.24 -8.42 3.43
CA ARG A 542 12.45 -7.18 2.67
C ARG A 542 12.21 -5.94 3.50
N LEU A 543 11.16 -5.92 4.33
CA LEU A 543 10.89 -4.81 5.22
C LEU A 543 12.02 -4.62 6.24
N LYS A 544 12.50 -5.72 6.85
CA LYS A 544 13.68 -5.70 7.73
C LYS A 544 14.93 -5.19 7.01
N ALA A 545 15.14 -5.56 5.76
CA ALA A 545 16.24 -5.06 4.95
C ALA A 545 16.11 -3.55 4.63
N ASP A 546 14.91 -3.08 4.27
CA ASP A 546 14.65 -1.68 3.99
C ASP A 546 14.84 -0.82 5.24
N PHE A 547 14.27 -1.24 6.37
CA PHE A 547 14.46 -0.58 7.67
C PHE A 547 15.93 -0.59 8.10
N GLY A 548 16.62 -1.73 7.95
CA GLY A 548 18.04 -1.84 8.25
C GLY A 548 18.90 -0.84 7.47
N ARG A 549 18.58 -0.59 6.19
CA ARG A 549 19.28 0.40 5.36
C ARG A 549 18.99 1.85 5.76
N ILE A 550 17.84 2.12 6.38
CA ILE A 550 17.50 3.45 6.90
C ILE A 550 18.26 3.71 8.21
N VAL A 551 18.33 2.73 9.10
CA VAL A 551 19.00 2.91 10.41
C VAL A 551 20.53 2.93 10.28
N ARG A 552 21.09 2.13 9.36
CA ARG A 552 22.54 1.98 9.22
C ARG A 552 23.09 2.92 8.16
N SER A 553 23.83 3.94 8.60
CA SER A 553 24.40 4.98 7.75
C SER A 553 25.39 4.48 6.68
N GLU A 554 25.95 3.28 6.85
CA GLU A 554 26.80 2.63 5.84
C GLU A 554 26.07 2.34 4.52
N PHE A 555 24.74 2.19 4.55
CA PHE A 555 23.91 1.93 3.37
C PHE A 555 23.20 3.16 2.82
N TRP A 556 23.43 4.34 3.41
CA TRP A 556 22.76 5.55 2.97
C TRP A 556 23.21 5.95 1.56
N PRO A 557 22.30 6.53 0.76
CA PRO A 557 22.70 7.16 -0.49
C PRO A 557 23.81 8.18 -0.22
N GLY A 558 24.88 8.17 -1.03
CA GLY A 558 26.03 9.04 -0.80
C GLY A 558 25.66 10.52 -0.67
N TRP A 559 24.68 11.01 -1.44
CA TRP A 559 24.24 12.41 -1.36
C TRP A 559 23.62 12.77 -0.01
N VAL A 560 22.96 11.83 0.67
CA VAL A 560 22.43 12.05 2.04
C VAL A 560 23.59 12.11 3.01
N PHE A 561 24.50 11.13 2.95
CA PHE A 561 25.62 11.03 3.86
C PHE A 561 26.59 12.23 3.76
N TYR A 562 26.88 12.71 2.55
CA TYR A 562 27.79 13.85 2.35
C TYR A 562 27.12 15.22 2.44
N LEU A 563 25.79 15.31 2.63
CA LEU A 563 25.10 16.61 2.71
C LEU A 563 25.72 17.54 3.78
N PRO A 564 26.05 17.07 5.00
CA PRO A 564 26.67 17.93 6.02
C PRO A 564 28.10 18.36 5.69
N LEU A 565 28.78 17.66 4.77
CA LEU A 565 30.14 17.98 4.35
C LEU A 565 30.18 19.21 3.43
N ILE A 566 29.15 19.45 2.63
CA ILE A 566 29.10 20.56 1.65
C ILE A 566 29.41 21.94 2.28
N PRO A 567 28.71 22.40 3.35
CA PRO A 567 29.01 23.69 3.96
C PRO A 567 30.43 23.74 4.55
N TYR A 568 30.94 22.63 5.06
CA TYR A 568 32.30 22.54 5.60
C TYR A 568 33.37 22.70 4.51
N LEU A 569 33.18 22.06 3.35
CA LEU A 569 34.08 22.23 2.20
C LEU A 569 34.07 23.67 1.67
N PHE A 570 32.91 24.31 1.65
CA PHE A 570 32.79 25.72 1.26
C PHE A 570 33.59 26.62 2.21
N TRP A 571 33.45 26.41 3.52
CA TRP A 571 34.23 27.12 4.54
C TRP A 571 35.75 26.87 4.40
N LEU A 572 36.18 25.62 4.21
CA LEU A 572 37.59 25.27 3.96
C LEU A 572 38.12 25.95 2.69
N GLY A 573 37.32 26.01 1.64
CA GLY A 573 37.66 26.69 0.38
C GLY A 573 37.84 28.20 0.56
N LEU A 574 36.99 28.86 1.34
CA LEU A 574 37.13 30.27 1.69
C LEU A 574 38.40 30.50 2.54
N ARG A 575 38.61 29.70 3.59
CA ARG A 575 39.80 29.77 4.46
C ARG A 575 41.11 29.57 3.68
N SER A 576 41.08 28.72 2.65
CA SER A 576 42.22 28.41 1.77
C SER A 576 42.37 29.39 0.59
N ARG A 577 41.52 30.43 0.52
CA ARG A 577 41.45 31.41 -0.59
C ARG A 577 41.32 30.75 -1.97
N GLY A 578 40.61 29.63 -2.06
CA GLY A 578 40.43 28.87 -3.29
C GLY A 578 39.61 27.59 -3.07
N LEU A 579 38.43 27.52 -3.69
CA LEU A 579 37.51 26.38 -3.57
C LEU A 579 38.16 25.05 -3.99
N MET A 580 39.07 25.08 -4.97
CA MET A 580 39.76 23.91 -5.52
C MET A 580 41.19 23.71 -4.97
N ALA A 581 41.56 24.37 -3.87
CA ALA A 581 42.92 24.29 -3.32
C ALA A 581 43.35 22.85 -3.01
N PHE A 582 42.43 21.98 -2.60
CA PHE A 582 42.71 20.56 -2.31
C PHE A 582 43.29 19.79 -3.52
N THR A 583 43.03 20.24 -4.75
CA THR A 583 43.55 19.61 -5.98
C THR A 583 45.06 19.82 -6.20
N CYS A 584 45.70 20.67 -5.38
CA CYS A 584 47.15 20.84 -5.39
C CYS A 584 47.89 19.80 -4.53
N ALA A 585 47.18 18.99 -3.73
CA ALA A 585 47.82 18.17 -2.70
C ALA A 585 48.69 17.02 -3.23
N ASN A 586 48.46 16.53 -4.45
CA ASN A 586 49.30 15.51 -5.08
C ASN A 586 49.76 15.99 -6.46
N PRO A 587 50.79 16.83 -6.56
CA PRO A 587 51.25 17.35 -7.85
C PRO A 587 51.74 16.25 -8.81
N GLY A 588 52.20 15.10 -8.29
CA GLY A 588 52.63 13.95 -9.09
C GLY A 588 51.52 13.02 -9.58
N ILE A 589 50.23 13.37 -9.40
CA ILE A 589 49.11 12.61 -9.96
C ILE A 589 48.28 13.51 -10.86
N ALA A 590 47.98 13.02 -12.07
CA ALA A 590 47.17 13.72 -13.05
C ALA A 590 45.77 14.12 -12.52
N ASN A 591 45.09 15.00 -13.26
CA ASN A 591 43.73 15.48 -12.96
C ASN A 591 43.58 16.14 -11.59
N GLY A 592 44.54 16.98 -11.19
CA GLY A 592 44.50 17.71 -9.93
C GLY A 592 44.70 16.81 -8.71
N GLY A 593 45.63 15.86 -8.80
CA GLY A 593 46.03 15.02 -7.69
C GLY A 593 45.20 13.75 -7.49
N GLY A 594 44.58 13.21 -8.53
CA GLY A 594 43.78 11.98 -8.43
C GLY A 594 42.36 12.23 -7.92
N VAL A 595 41.67 13.17 -8.57
CA VAL A 595 40.24 13.42 -8.37
C VAL A 595 39.40 12.34 -9.06
N VAL A 596 39.53 12.23 -10.38
CA VAL A 596 38.81 11.24 -11.17
C VAL A 596 39.52 11.01 -12.50
N GLY A 597 39.45 9.79 -13.01
CA GLY A 597 40.00 9.44 -14.33
C GLY A 597 41.52 9.36 -14.38
N GLU A 598 42.16 9.10 -13.26
CA GLU A 598 43.58 8.74 -13.17
C GLU A 598 43.85 7.34 -13.73
N SER A 599 45.00 7.17 -14.39
CA SER A 599 45.51 5.88 -14.84
C SER A 599 46.15 5.16 -13.65
N LYS A 600 45.77 3.90 -13.43
CA LYS A 600 46.36 3.06 -12.37
C LYS A 600 47.77 2.66 -12.74
N GLU A 601 48.00 2.36 -14.00
CA GLU A 601 49.32 2.04 -14.53
C GLU A 601 50.27 3.22 -14.33
N ALA A 602 49.85 4.44 -14.64
CA ALA A 602 50.71 5.62 -14.50
C ALA A 602 51.11 5.89 -13.05
N ILE A 603 50.17 5.72 -12.11
CA ILE A 603 50.46 5.79 -10.68
C ILE A 603 51.40 4.66 -10.24
N GLY A 604 51.20 3.44 -10.75
CA GLY A 604 52.06 2.30 -10.50
C GLY A 604 53.51 2.56 -10.93
N ARG A 605 53.72 3.12 -12.13
CA ARG A 605 55.05 3.52 -12.63
C ARG A 605 55.74 4.52 -11.73
N GLY A 606 55.00 5.39 -11.05
CA GLY A 606 55.57 6.34 -10.10
C GLY A 606 56.24 5.68 -8.88
N PHE A 607 55.96 4.40 -8.63
CA PHE A 607 56.61 3.58 -7.61
C PHE A 607 57.66 2.59 -8.18
N ALA A 608 57.86 2.51 -9.49
CA ALA A 608 58.68 1.48 -10.12
C ALA A 608 60.16 1.47 -9.66
N HIS A 609 60.69 2.62 -9.28
CA HIS A 609 62.07 2.76 -8.75
C HIS A 609 62.17 2.52 -7.23
N THR A 610 61.03 2.22 -6.58
CA THR A 610 60.97 1.91 -5.15
C THR A 610 60.97 0.40 -4.94
N LYS A 611 61.54 -0.08 -3.83
CA LYS A 611 61.40 -1.49 -3.38
C LYS A 611 60.03 -1.74 -2.73
N ALA A 612 58.97 -1.13 -3.25
CA ALA A 612 57.61 -1.27 -2.73
C ALA A 612 57.01 -2.59 -3.24
N PRO A 613 56.32 -3.36 -2.39
CA PRO A 613 55.81 -4.68 -2.74
C PRO A 613 54.51 -4.59 -3.55
N PHE A 614 54.49 -3.87 -4.68
CA PHE A 614 53.33 -3.83 -5.56
C PHE A 614 53.09 -5.18 -6.24
N LEU A 615 51.82 -5.57 -6.35
CA LEU A 615 51.45 -6.74 -7.14
C LEU A 615 51.80 -6.49 -8.62
N HIS A 616 52.50 -7.48 -9.18
CA HIS A 616 52.89 -7.46 -10.58
C HIS A 616 51.68 -7.26 -11.49
N HIS A 617 51.82 -6.38 -12.47
CA HIS A 617 50.75 -6.03 -13.38
C HIS A 617 51.28 -5.57 -14.74
N ALA A 618 50.44 -5.68 -15.76
CA ALA A 618 50.71 -5.25 -17.12
C ALA A 618 49.46 -4.62 -17.76
N LEU A 619 49.66 -3.75 -18.76
CA LEU A 619 48.58 -3.09 -19.47
C LEU A 619 48.28 -3.78 -20.80
N ILE A 620 46.99 -4.04 -21.05
CA ILE A 620 46.44 -4.50 -22.32
C ILE A 620 45.65 -3.36 -22.95
N GLU A 621 46.25 -2.76 -23.98
CA GLU A 621 45.69 -1.63 -24.72
C GLU A 621 44.36 -1.99 -25.40
N ALA A 622 43.53 -0.96 -25.58
CA ALA A 622 42.36 -0.99 -26.42
C ALA A 622 42.73 -0.98 -27.92
N GLY A 623 41.82 -1.47 -28.77
CA GLY A 623 41.95 -1.36 -30.24
C GLY A 623 41.99 -2.69 -30.98
N ALA A 624 42.60 -3.72 -30.39
CA ALA A 624 42.61 -5.09 -30.92
C ALA A 624 41.29 -5.84 -30.66
N SER A 625 41.07 -6.96 -31.36
CA SER A 625 39.88 -7.81 -31.14
C SER A 625 39.89 -8.40 -29.72
N ALA A 626 38.72 -8.79 -29.19
CA ALA A 626 38.65 -9.39 -27.86
C ALA A 626 39.44 -10.71 -27.77
N GLU A 627 39.53 -11.46 -28.88
CA GLU A 627 40.31 -12.69 -28.98
C GLU A 627 41.81 -12.40 -28.90
N GLU A 628 42.31 -11.47 -29.72
CA GLU A 628 43.73 -11.09 -29.74
C GLU A 628 44.19 -10.52 -28.39
N ARG A 629 43.32 -9.71 -27.75
CA ARG A 629 43.59 -9.21 -26.39
C ARG A 629 43.60 -10.33 -25.37
N ALA A 630 42.75 -11.35 -25.50
CA ALA A 630 42.76 -12.52 -24.61
C ALA A 630 44.00 -13.39 -24.82
N ASP A 631 44.48 -13.53 -26.05
CA ASP A 631 45.74 -14.23 -26.36
C ASP A 631 46.94 -13.51 -25.75
N ARG A 632 46.97 -12.16 -25.82
CA ARG A 632 47.99 -11.36 -25.13
C ARG A 632 47.94 -11.54 -23.61
N VAL A 633 46.74 -11.62 -23.01
CA VAL A 633 46.60 -11.93 -21.57
C VAL A 633 47.17 -13.31 -21.27
N ALA A 634 46.78 -14.34 -22.04
CA ALA A 634 47.28 -15.71 -21.82
C ALA A 634 48.81 -15.79 -21.95
N ALA A 635 49.39 -15.17 -22.98
CA ALA A 635 50.83 -15.11 -23.18
C ALA A 635 51.57 -14.44 -22.01
N LEU A 636 51.00 -13.37 -21.43
CA LEU A 636 51.57 -12.74 -20.22
C LEU A 636 51.45 -13.64 -18.99
N VAL A 637 50.29 -14.24 -18.76
CA VAL A 637 50.03 -15.04 -17.55
C VAL A 637 50.83 -16.34 -17.55
N GLU A 638 51.05 -16.93 -18.73
CA GLU A 638 51.75 -18.21 -18.90
C GLU A 638 53.25 -18.02 -19.16
N GLY A 639 53.66 -16.90 -19.76
CA GLY A 639 55.05 -16.64 -20.15
C GLY A 639 55.88 -15.84 -19.14
N ASP A 640 55.25 -15.12 -18.20
CA ASP A 640 55.95 -14.34 -17.18
C ASP A 640 55.73 -14.94 -15.79
N GLU A 641 56.80 -15.50 -15.22
CA GLU A 641 56.81 -16.16 -13.90
C GLU A 641 56.30 -15.24 -12.78
N ALA A 642 56.41 -13.91 -12.93
CA ALA A 642 55.94 -12.96 -11.92
C ALA A 642 54.41 -12.98 -11.75
N PHE A 643 53.64 -13.41 -12.76
CA PHE A 643 52.19 -13.60 -12.65
C PHE A 643 51.80 -14.89 -11.94
N ASN A 644 52.68 -15.90 -11.92
CA ASN A 644 52.46 -17.21 -11.28
C ASN A 644 51.18 -17.92 -11.79
N GLY A 645 50.92 -17.85 -13.10
CA GLY A 645 49.80 -18.51 -13.75
C GLY A 645 48.42 -17.98 -13.37
N TRP A 646 47.38 -18.75 -13.69
CA TRP A 646 45.99 -18.41 -13.39
C TRP A 646 45.64 -18.73 -11.92
N PRO A 647 44.73 -17.96 -11.28
CA PRO A 647 43.93 -16.86 -11.83
C PRO A 647 44.64 -15.50 -11.83
N VAL A 648 44.11 -14.54 -12.59
CA VAL A 648 44.53 -13.13 -12.56
C VAL A 648 43.34 -12.19 -12.43
N VAL A 649 43.60 -10.94 -12.04
CA VAL A 649 42.59 -9.88 -11.95
C VAL A 649 42.65 -9.00 -13.20
N LEU A 650 41.53 -8.88 -13.90
CA LEU A 650 41.33 -7.88 -14.95
C LEU A 650 40.59 -6.69 -14.38
N LYS A 651 41.14 -5.48 -14.56
CA LYS A 651 40.45 -4.25 -14.19
C LYS A 651 40.72 -3.14 -15.21
N PRO A 652 39.77 -2.24 -15.49
CA PRO A 652 40.05 -1.13 -16.40
C PRO A 652 41.07 -0.18 -15.76
N ASP A 653 41.96 0.35 -16.58
CA ASP A 653 42.98 1.30 -16.13
C ASP A 653 42.31 2.52 -15.47
N TYR A 654 41.37 3.12 -16.20
CA TYR A 654 40.53 4.22 -15.73
C TYR A 654 39.22 3.72 -15.09
N ALA A 655 39.25 3.38 -13.79
CA ALA A 655 38.07 2.93 -13.05
C ALA A 655 38.13 3.27 -11.57
N GLN A 656 36.96 3.49 -10.95
CA GLN A 656 36.78 3.76 -9.52
C GLN A 656 35.84 2.75 -8.86
N ARG A 657 36.00 2.56 -7.55
CA ARG A 657 35.10 1.75 -6.70
C ARG A 657 34.90 0.33 -7.28
N GLY A 658 35.98 -0.34 -7.65
CA GLY A 658 35.95 -1.72 -8.15
C GLY A 658 35.14 -1.94 -9.43
N HIS A 659 34.83 -0.87 -10.18
CA HIS A 659 34.02 -0.98 -11.38
C HIS A 659 34.75 -1.74 -12.49
N GLY A 660 34.13 -2.83 -12.96
CA GLY A 660 34.72 -3.68 -13.98
C GLY A 660 35.89 -4.53 -13.47
N VAL A 661 36.09 -4.67 -12.17
CA VAL A 661 37.06 -5.63 -11.65
C VAL A 661 36.48 -7.04 -11.79
N LYS A 662 37.26 -7.95 -12.37
CA LYS A 662 36.89 -9.36 -12.51
C LYS A 662 38.09 -10.27 -12.23
N VAL A 663 37.88 -11.32 -11.44
CA VAL A 663 38.84 -12.43 -11.34
C VAL A 663 38.57 -13.40 -12.48
N VAL A 664 39.59 -13.67 -13.29
CA VAL A 664 39.51 -14.59 -14.43
C VAL A 664 40.43 -15.78 -14.20
N ARG A 665 39.90 -16.98 -14.45
CA ARG A 665 40.56 -18.26 -14.19
C ARG A 665 41.07 -18.94 -15.46
N SER A 666 40.72 -18.41 -16.63
CA SER A 666 41.10 -18.97 -17.92
C SER A 666 41.09 -17.92 -19.04
N ARG A 667 41.74 -18.25 -20.16
CA ARG A 667 41.66 -17.47 -21.42
C ARG A 667 40.22 -17.20 -21.84
N ALA A 668 39.34 -18.20 -21.76
CA ALA A 668 37.94 -18.06 -22.18
C ALA A 668 37.17 -17.04 -21.31
N GLU A 669 37.42 -17.03 -20.00
CA GLU A 669 36.83 -16.02 -19.10
C GLU A 669 37.39 -14.62 -19.36
N ALA A 670 38.69 -14.50 -19.67
CA ALA A 670 39.32 -13.25 -20.07
C ALA A 670 38.73 -12.71 -21.38
N GLU A 671 38.53 -13.56 -22.39
CA GLU A 671 37.89 -13.20 -23.65
C GLU A 671 36.45 -12.69 -23.43
N SER A 672 35.66 -13.39 -22.62
CA SER A 672 34.30 -12.98 -22.26
C SER A 672 34.27 -11.59 -21.60
N TYR A 673 35.22 -11.32 -20.70
CA TYR A 673 35.39 -10.01 -20.08
C TYR A 673 35.75 -8.93 -21.12
N LEU A 674 36.72 -9.22 -22.00
CA LEU A 674 37.24 -8.28 -22.98
C LEU A 674 36.25 -7.96 -24.11
N ARG A 675 35.32 -8.88 -24.43
CA ARG A 675 34.18 -8.60 -25.33
C ARG A 675 33.29 -7.47 -24.80
N ALA A 676 33.17 -7.35 -23.49
CA ALA A 676 32.37 -6.30 -22.85
C ALA A 676 33.21 -5.07 -22.44
N MET A 677 34.53 -5.24 -22.23
CA MET A 677 35.45 -4.18 -21.82
C MET A 677 36.38 -3.76 -22.95
N THR A 678 35.97 -2.75 -23.72
CA THR A 678 36.68 -2.27 -24.93
C THR A 678 37.78 -1.24 -24.67
N ARG A 679 38.02 -0.86 -23.40
CA ARG A 679 39.06 0.12 -23.00
C ARG A 679 40.32 -0.58 -22.52
N ASP A 680 41.37 0.17 -22.22
CA ASP A 680 42.61 -0.36 -21.65
C ASP A 680 42.34 -1.11 -20.34
N VAL A 681 42.90 -2.31 -20.24
CA VAL A 681 42.70 -3.24 -19.12
C VAL A 681 44.04 -3.56 -18.51
N MET A 682 44.13 -3.41 -17.21
CA MET A 682 45.25 -3.85 -16.40
C MET A 682 45.03 -5.32 -16.01
N VAL A 683 46.01 -6.16 -16.34
CA VAL A 683 46.14 -7.54 -15.87
C VAL A 683 47.01 -7.50 -14.62
N GLN A 684 46.52 -7.99 -13.50
CA GLN A 684 47.24 -7.96 -12.23
C GLN A 684 47.28 -9.35 -11.62
N ARG A 685 48.45 -9.74 -11.08
CA ARG A 685 48.62 -11.00 -10.34
C ARG A 685 47.54 -11.12 -9.26
N TYR A 686 46.87 -12.28 -9.23
CA TYR A 686 45.95 -12.57 -8.16
C TYR A 686 46.71 -12.88 -6.87
N HIS A 687 46.31 -12.23 -5.77
CA HIS A 687 46.84 -12.52 -4.46
C HIS A 687 45.72 -13.09 -3.58
N PRO A 688 45.80 -14.37 -3.17
CA PRO A 688 44.71 -15.05 -2.45
C PRO A 688 44.56 -14.55 -1.01
N GLY A 689 45.61 -13.91 -0.46
CA GLY A 689 45.73 -13.39 0.91
C GLY A 689 44.37 -13.15 1.57
N PRO A 690 44.05 -13.92 2.63
CA PRO A 690 42.69 -13.99 3.17
C PRO A 690 42.22 -12.64 3.69
N LYS A 691 43.16 -11.72 3.98
CA LYS A 691 42.91 -10.39 4.50
C LYS A 691 43.28 -9.32 3.47
N GLU A 692 42.50 -8.26 3.47
CA GLU A 692 42.75 -7.03 2.73
C GLU A 692 42.60 -5.85 3.68
N ALA A 693 43.47 -4.84 3.55
CA ALA A 693 43.38 -3.61 4.33
C ALA A 693 43.55 -2.38 3.43
N ALA A 694 42.96 -1.27 3.86
CA ALA A 694 43.15 0.05 3.26
C ALA A 694 43.91 0.92 4.27
N ILE A 695 45.09 1.42 3.91
CA ILE A 695 45.93 2.28 4.75
C ILE A 695 45.93 3.68 4.16
N LEU A 696 45.26 4.62 4.83
CA LEU A 696 45.23 6.02 4.41
C LEU A 696 46.41 6.77 5.03
N TRP A 697 47.28 7.30 4.19
CA TRP A 697 48.49 8.00 4.58
C TRP A 697 48.43 9.46 4.15
N SER A 698 49.01 10.35 4.96
CA SER A 698 49.13 11.77 4.64
C SER A 698 50.37 12.40 5.23
N ARG A 699 50.95 13.33 4.50
CA ARG A 699 52.06 14.15 4.97
C ARG A 699 51.64 15.11 6.08
N VAL A 700 52.49 15.25 7.09
CA VAL A 700 52.25 16.15 8.23
C VAL A 700 53.03 17.45 8.07
N LEU A 701 52.33 18.52 7.72
CA LEU A 701 52.92 19.86 7.65
C LEU A 701 53.48 20.29 9.01
N ARG A 702 54.76 20.68 9.03
CA ARG A 702 55.43 21.27 10.19
C ARG A 702 55.83 22.71 9.87
N SER A 703 55.67 23.61 10.84
CA SER A 703 56.04 25.01 10.65
C SER A 703 57.54 25.14 10.37
N GLY A 704 57.91 25.95 9.37
CA GLY A 704 59.31 26.21 9.01
C GLY A 704 59.99 25.18 8.11
N LEU A 705 59.36 24.04 7.81
CA LEU A 705 59.91 23.02 6.91
C LEU A 705 59.22 23.04 5.53
N PRO A 706 59.96 22.86 4.42
CA PRO A 706 59.37 22.57 3.12
C PRO A 706 58.47 21.34 3.18
N VAL A 707 57.41 21.32 2.35
CA VAL A 707 56.47 20.20 2.30
C VAL A 707 57.21 18.89 2.03
N ASP A 708 58.21 18.87 1.13
CA ASP A 708 58.93 17.66 0.75
C ASP A 708 59.83 17.07 1.85
N GLU A 709 60.19 17.86 2.87
CA GLU A 709 61.01 17.44 4.02
C GLU A 709 60.16 16.95 5.21
N CYS A 710 58.84 17.13 5.14
CA CYS A 710 57.94 16.71 6.21
C CYS A 710 57.68 15.19 6.17
N SER A 711 57.71 14.52 7.33
CA SER A 711 57.34 13.11 7.45
C SER A 711 55.83 12.87 7.33
N GLY A 712 55.44 11.62 7.15
CA GLY A 712 54.04 11.19 7.06
C GLY A 712 53.39 10.72 8.36
N GLU A 713 52.08 10.49 8.29
CA GLU A 713 51.22 9.88 9.33
C GLU A 713 50.20 8.95 8.64
N ILE A 714 49.87 7.83 9.28
CA ILE A 714 48.72 7.00 8.89
C ILE A 714 47.47 7.60 9.54
N LEU A 715 46.59 8.18 8.73
CA LEU A 715 45.33 8.78 9.18
C LEU A 715 44.30 7.73 9.61
N SER A 716 44.30 6.58 8.95
CA SER A 716 43.42 5.46 9.27
C SER A 716 43.90 4.16 8.62
N VAL A 717 43.53 3.04 9.23
CA VAL A 717 43.61 1.70 8.64
C VAL A 717 42.20 1.11 8.66
N THR A 718 41.83 0.42 7.58
CA THR A 718 40.54 -0.24 7.45
C THR A 718 40.76 -1.71 7.13
N ARG A 719 40.27 -2.63 7.96
CA ARG A 719 40.18 -4.05 7.60
C ARG A 719 38.99 -4.27 6.67
N LYS A 720 39.19 -5.08 5.62
CA LYS A 720 38.16 -5.42 4.64
C LYS A 720 37.79 -6.89 4.79
N GLU A 721 36.70 -7.14 5.50
CA GLU A 721 36.18 -8.48 5.80
C GLU A 721 35.24 -8.93 4.69
N PHE A 722 35.58 -10.03 4.02
CA PHE A 722 34.77 -10.57 2.94
C PHE A 722 33.50 -11.22 3.50
N PRO A 723 32.35 -11.04 2.85
CA PRO A 723 31.12 -11.68 3.29
C PRO A 723 31.22 -13.19 3.06
N VAL A 724 30.99 -13.98 4.10
CA VAL A 724 31.02 -15.44 4.08
C VAL A 724 29.70 -15.95 4.64
N LEU A 725 29.05 -16.80 3.87
CA LEU A 725 27.84 -17.51 4.26
C LEU A 725 28.25 -18.86 4.84
N VAL A 726 27.65 -19.28 5.94
CA VAL A 726 27.90 -20.58 6.57
C VAL A 726 26.65 -21.43 6.41
N GLY A 727 26.80 -22.64 5.88
CA GLY A 727 25.72 -23.60 5.71
C GLY A 727 25.24 -24.16 7.06
N ASN A 728 23.94 -24.38 7.16
CA ASN A 728 23.29 -25.05 8.28
C ASN A 728 22.71 -26.42 7.90
N GLY A 729 23.02 -26.93 6.70
CA GLY A 729 22.52 -28.22 6.21
C GLY A 729 21.05 -28.25 5.77
N GLU A 730 20.28 -27.17 5.99
CA GLU A 730 18.82 -27.14 5.75
C GLU A 730 18.41 -26.01 4.78
N ASP A 731 18.94 -24.80 4.99
CA ASP A 731 18.51 -23.61 4.24
C ASP A 731 19.25 -23.47 2.91
N THR A 732 18.52 -23.03 1.89
CA THR A 732 19.12 -22.67 0.60
C THR A 732 19.97 -21.40 0.71
N ILE A 733 20.89 -21.19 -0.24
CA ILE A 733 21.67 -19.96 -0.35
C ILE A 733 20.76 -18.72 -0.34
N GLU A 734 19.64 -18.74 -1.07
CA GLU A 734 18.67 -17.62 -1.03
C GLU A 734 18.12 -17.39 0.38
N SER A 735 17.69 -18.45 1.08
CA SER A 735 17.16 -18.36 2.44
C SER A 735 18.21 -17.77 3.40
N LEU A 736 19.43 -18.31 3.38
CA LEU A 736 20.53 -17.85 4.23
C LEU A 736 20.88 -16.37 3.98
N ILE A 737 20.85 -15.90 2.74
CA ILE A 737 21.08 -14.48 2.41
C ILE A 737 19.99 -13.59 3.01
N TRP A 738 18.72 -13.97 2.88
CA TRP A 738 17.58 -13.18 3.39
C TRP A 738 17.48 -13.19 4.92
N HIS A 739 17.87 -14.29 5.56
CA HIS A 739 17.85 -14.43 7.02
C HIS A 739 19.07 -13.77 7.68
N HIS A 740 20.21 -13.67 6.98
CA HIS A 740 21.40 -13.07 7.55
C HIS A 740 21.17 -11.59 7.92
N PRO A 741 21.52 -11.15 9.15
CA PRO A 741 21.23 -9.81 9.65
C PRO A 741 21.72 -8.67 8.77
N ARG A 742 22.90 -8.86 8.17
CA ARG A 742 23.55 -7.88 7.29
C ARG A 742 23.26 -8.13 5.81
N TYR A 743 23.35 -9.37 5.36
CA TYR A 743 23.39 -9.66 3.91
C TYR A 743 22.06 -9.40 3.24
N ARG A 744 20.94 -9.49 3.98
CA ARG A 744 19.61 -9.08 3.50
C ARG A 744 19.56 -7.66 2.93
N MET A 745 20.36 -6.72 3.46
CA MET A 745 20.40 -5.33 2.99
C MET A 745 21.07 -5.17 1.63
N GLN A 746 21.89 -6.14 1.23
CA GLN A 746 22.55 -6.21 -0.09
C GLN A 746 22.11 -7.44 -0.90
N ALA A 747 21.00 -8.10 -0.51
CA ALA A 747 20.53 -9.35 -1.12
C ALA A 747 20.43 -9.26 -2.65
N LYS A 748 20.00 -8.13 -3.21
CA LYS A 748 19.91 -7.94 -4.67
C LYS A 748 21.23 -8.19 -5.40
N ILE A 749 22.37 -7.90 -4.78
CA ILE A 749 23.70 -8.08 -5.34
C ILE A 749 24.06 -9.56 -5.30
N PHE A 750 23.94 -10.18 -4.12
CA PHE A 750 24.25 -11.60 -3.93
C PHE A 750 23.34 -12.51 -4.77
N LEU A 751 22.03 -12.26 -4.78
CA LEU A 751 21.06 -13.05 -5.56
C LEU A 751 21.31 -12.97 -7.07
N LYS A 752 21.85 -11.85 -7.55
CA LYS A 752 22.22 -11.71 -8.96
C LYS A 752 23.51 -12.48 -9.27
N ARG A 753 24.49 -12.43 -8.36
CA ARG A 753 25.80 -13.10 -8.51
C ARG A 753 25.67 -14.63 -8.51
N PHE A 754 24.77 -15.17 -7.68
CA PHE A 754 24.56 -16.62 -7.51
C PHE A 754 23.26 -17.14 -8.14
N ALA A 755 22.73 -16.43 -9.16
CA ALA A 755 21.40 -16.68 -9.73
C ALA A 755 21.18 -18.11 -10.28
N ASP A 756 22.27 -18.81 -10.62
CA ASP A 756 22.34 -20.17 -11.13
C ASP A 756 22.28 -21.26 -10.05
N ARG A 757 22.50 -20.90 -8.79
CA ARG A 757 22.64 -21.87 -7.67
C ARG A 757 21.94 -21.44 -6.38
N LEU A 758 20.96 -20.54 -6.46
CA LEU A 758 20.22 -20.03 -5.29
C LEU A 758 19.47 -21.09 -4.48
N ASP A 759 19.05 -22.17 -5.15
CA ASP A 759 18.30 -23.27 -4.56
C ASP A 759 19.21 -24.33 -3.90
N LEU A 760 20.54 -24.18 -3.98
CA LEU A 760 21.50 -25.10 -3.36
C LEU A 760 21.49 -24.94 -1.84
N VAL A 761 21.48 -26.06 -1.12
CA VAL A 761 21.69 -26.13 0.34
C VAL A 761 23.18 -26.40 0.60
N LEU A 762 23.80 -25.59 1.46
CA LEU A 762 25.19 -25.80 1.88
C LEU A 762 25.23 -26.77 3.06
N GLU A 763 26.20 -27.68 3.06
CA GLU A 763 26.44 -28.59 4.19
C GLU A 763 26.71 -27.81 5.48
N GLU A 764 26.42 -28.42 6.62
CA GLU A 764 26.65 -27.80 7.92
C GLU A 764 28.14 -27.42 8.09
N GLY A 765 28.40 -26.15 8.40
CA GLY A 765 29.76 -25.62 8.53
C GLY A 765 30.48 -25.32 7.21
N GLN A 766 29.91 -25.72 6.06
CA GLN A 766 30.46 -25.36 4.75
C GLN A 766 30.37 -23.85 4.54
N THR A 767 31.49 -23.24 4.13
CA THR A 767 31.55 -21.78 3.91
C THR A 767 31.48 -21.43 2.42
N LEU A 768 30.71 -20.40 2.10
CA LEU A 768 30.61 -19.82 0.76
C LEU A 768 30.92 -18.32 0.83
N ARG A 769 32.02 -17.92 0.20
CA ARG A 769 32.38 -16.50 0.08
C ARG A 769 31.48 -15.80 -0.92
N LEU A 770 30.77 -14.77 -0.48
CA LEU A 770 29.81 -14.03 -1.30
C LEU A 770 30.46 -12.94 -2.17
N ALA A 771 31.70 -12.53 -1.89
CA ALA A 771 32.44 -11.54 -2.69
C ALA A 771 33.96 -11.78 -2.69
N GLU A 772 34.59 -11.64 -3.86
CA GLU A 772 36.04 -11.81 -4.03
C GLU A 772 36.81 -10.48 -3.93
N ALA A 773 36.18 -9.35 -4.29
CA ALA A 773 36.78 -8.02 -4.27
C ALA A 773 36.52 -7.25 -2.96
N GLY A 774 37.53 -6.54 -2.45
CA GLY A 774 37.50 -5.81 -1.18
C GLY A 774 36.74 -4.49 -1.22
N ASN A 775 35.52 -4.49 -1.77
CA ASN A 775 34.76 -3.26 -2.01
C ASN A 775 33.40 -3.30 -1.30
N HIS A 776 33.06 -2.21 -0.61
CA HIS A 776 31.85 -2.11 0.20
C HIS A 776 30.57 -2.33 -0.63
N CYS A 777 30.52 -1.77 -1.86
CA CYS A 777 29.36 -1.96 -2.72
C CYS A 777 29.17 -3.42 -3.18
N GLN A 778 30.19 -4.28 -3.04
CA GLN A 778 30.13 -5.70 -3.39
C GLN A 778 29.80 -6.61 -2.19
N GLY A 779 29.62 -6.04 -0.99
CA GLY A 779 29.24 -6.77 0.22
C GLY A 779 30.34 -6.86 1.29
N THR A 780 31.56 -6.41 0.97
CA THR A 780 32.70 -6.41 1.91
C THR A 780 32.46 -5.46 3.07
N MET A 781 32.64 -5.95 4.28
CA MET A 781 32.50 -5.15 5.49
C MET A 781 33.82 -4.43 5.78
N PHE A 782 33.73 -3.14 6.09
CA PHE A 782 34.88 -2.32 6.43
C PHE A 782 34.88 -2.12 7.93
N ARG A 783 35.98 -2.50 8.60
CA ARG A 783 36.16 -2.34 10.05
C ARG A 783 37.31 -1.39 10.31
N ASP A 784 37.17 -0.57 11.35
CA ASP A 784 38.25 0.28 11.81
C ASP A 784 39.43 -0.58 12.31
N GLY A 785 40.61 -0.28 11.79
CA GLY A 785 41.85 -1.03 12.06
C GLY A 785 42.89 -0.20 12.80
N ALA A 786 42.46 0.75 13.64
CA ALA A 786 43.37 1.65 14.34
C ALA A 786 44.43 0.93 15.18
N ASP A 787 44.13 -0.28 15.66
CA ASP A 787 45.06 -1.15 16.40
C ASP A 787 46.19 -1.72 15.53
N LEU A 788 46.09 -1.67 14.20
CA LEU A 788 47.18 -2.05 13.29
C LEU A 788 48.23 -0.95 13.14
N ILE A 789 47.95 0.27 13.62
CA ILE A 789 48.84 1.42 13.46
C ILE A 789 49.95 1.32 14.51
N THR A 790 51.17 1.08 14.04
CA THR A 790 52.39 1.03 14.83
C THR A 790 53.45 1.97 14.24
N PRO A 791 54.49 2.35 15.01
CA PRO A 791 55.62 3.10 14.48
C PRO A 791 56.31 2.41 13.29
N GLU A 792 56.43 1.09 13.31
CA GLU A 792 57.08 0.28 12.28
C GLU A 792 56.28 0.28 10.98
N LEU A 793 54.96 0.05 11.05
CA LEU A 793 54.08 0.15 9.89
C LEU A 793 54.07 1.57 9.33
N LEU A 794 54.01 2.58 10.19
CA LEU A 794 54.08 3.98 9.78
C LEU A 794 55.40 4.26 9.03
N GLN A 795 56.54 3.86 9.58
CA GLN A 795 57.84 4.07 8.96
C GLN A 795 57.91 3.39 7.59
N ARG A 796 57.41 2.16 7.47
CA ARG A 796 57.38 1.42 6.20
C ARG A 796 56.51 2.10 5.15
N ILE A 797 55.29 2.49 5.50
CA ILE A 797 54.34 3.14 4.59
C ILE A 797 54.83 4.52 4.19
N ASP A 798 55.38 5.29 5.14
CA ASP A 798 55.98 6.61 4.88
C ASP A 798 57.16 6.51 3.92
N ALA A 799 58.07 5.54 4.12
CA ALA A 799 59.18 5.31 3.20
C ALA A 799 58.71 4.96 1.77
N ILE A 800 57.66 4.15 1.63
CA ILE A 800 57.04 3.81 0.34
C ILE A 800 56.43 5.05 -0.31
N ALA A 801 55.61 5.81 0.43
CA ALA A 801 54.95 7.01 -0.07
C ALA A 801 55.95 8.11 -0.48
N GLN A 802 56.99 8.32 0.31
CA GLN A 802 58.08 9.26 0.00
C GLN A 802 58.92 8.82 -1.20
N GLY A 803 58.90 7.53 -1.53
CA GLY A 803 59.55 6.97 -2.71
C GLY A 803 58.90 7.41 -4.02
N PHE A 804 57.61 7.74 -4.06
CA PHE A 804 56.91 8.06 -5.30
C PHE A 804 57.51 9.24 -6.07
N ARG A 805 57.74 9.08 -7.38
CA ARG A 805 58.07 10.17 -8.32
C ARG A 805 57.27 9.99 -9.60
N ASP A 806 56.56 11.02 -10.02
CA ASP A 806 55.96 11.04 -11.35
C ASP A 806 57.04 10.93 -12.43
N PRO A 807 56.98 9.96 -13.37
CA PRO A 807 58.03 9.76 -14.36
C PRO A 807 58.24 10.96 -15.30
N ALA A 808 57.22 11.77 -15.54
CA ALA A 808 57.30 12.90 -16.46
C ALA A 808 57.79 14.20 -15.79
N THR A 809 57.42 14.44 -14.54
CA THR A 809 57.64 15.72 -13.84
C THR A 809 58.52 15.61 -12.60
N GLY A 810 58.79 14.40 -12.11
CA GLY A 810 59.50 14.15 -10.85
C GLY A 810 58.70 14.53 -9.59
N ALA A 811 57.46 14.98 -9.74
CA ALA A 811 56.63 15.45 -8.63
C ALA A 811 56.22 14.30 -7.68
N ARG A 812 55.99 14.65 -6.42
CA ARG A 812 55.69 13.72 -5.32
C ARG A 812 54.19 13.65 -4.99
N VAL A 813 53.83 12.73 -4.08
CA VAL A 813 52.52 12.65 -3.43
C VAL A 813 52.60 13.05 -1.97
N ASP A 814 51.53 13.63 -1.44
CA ASP A 814 51.39 14.04 -0.04
C ASP A 814 50.17 13.43 0.65
N PHE A 815 49.30 12.76 -0.10
CA PHE A 815 48.08 12.17 0.41
C PHE A 815 47.65 10.97 -0.44
N GLY A 816 47.25 9.86 0.18
CA GLY A 816 46.58 8.79 -0.56
C GLY A 816 46.39 7.52 0.24
N ARG A 817 45.72 6.55 -0.38
CA ARG A 817 45.36 5.27 0.25
C ARG A 817 46.05 4.12 -0.45
N PHE A 818 46.79 3.32 0.31
CA PHE A 818 47.31 2.03 -0.11
C PHE A 818 46.27 0.94 0.17
N ASP A 819 45.82 0.25 -0.87
CA ASP A 819 45.03 -0.97 -0.70
C ASP A 819 46.00 -2.17 -0.74
N VAL A 820 46.04 -2.97 0.32
CA VAL A 820 47.04 -4.04 0.51
C VAL A 820 46.39 -5.39 0.78
N ARG A 821 47.00 -6.47 0.29
CA ARG A 821 46.73 -7.85 0.70
C ARG A 821 47.80 -8.32 1.68
N TYR A 822 47.39 -9.10 2.67
CA TYR A 822 48.29 -9.66 3.68
C TYR A 822 47.67 -10.93 4.29
N THR A 823 48.45 -11.64 5.10
CA THR A 823 48.04 -12.91 5.73
C THR A 823 47.95 -12.78 7.25
N ASP A 824 48.84 -12.02 7.87
CA ASP A 824 48.99 -11.90 9.32
C ASP A 824 48.97 -10.44 9.79
N ASP A 825 48.16 -10.15 10.81
CA ASP A 825 48.01 -8.79 11.37
C ASP A 825 49.29 -8.37 12.08
N GLU A 826 50.00 -9.29 12.72
CA GLU A 826 51.26 -8.99 13.43
C GLU A 826 52.42 -8.71 12.46
N ALA A 827 52.52 -9.45 11.36
CA ALA A 827 53.43 -9.13 10.27
C ALA A 827 53.13 -7.74 9.68
N LEU A 828 51.85 -7.43 9.44
CA LEU A 828 51.46 -6.10 8.94
C LEU A 828 51.83 -4.99 9.94
N ARG A 829 51.63 -5.20 11.25
CA ARG A 829 52.06 -4.28 12.30
C ARG A 829 53.57 -4.04 12.30
N ARG A 830 54.40 -5.01 11.88
CA ARG A 830 55.85 -4.79 11.71
C ARG A 830 56.21 -4.12 10.37
N GLY A 831 55.24 -3.83 9.50
CA GLY A 831 55.49 -3.33 8.15
C GLY A 831 55.97 -4.41 7.18
N GLU A 832 55.66 -5.68 7.45
CA GLU A 832 56.11 -6.85 6.70
C GLU A 832 54.91 -7.64 6.13
N GLY A 833 55.18 -8.59 5.22
CA GLY A 833 54.19 -9.59 4.82
C GLY A 833 52.94 -9.08 4.07
N PHE A 834 53.03 -7.93 3.41
CA PHE A 834 51.94 -7.37 2.60
C PHE A 834 52.34 -7.07 1.16
N ALA A 835 51.37 -7.12 0.27
CA ALA A 835 51.48 -6.72 -1.12
C ALA A 835 50.50 -5.59 -1.45
N ILE A 836 50.94 -4.56 -2.16
CA ILE A 836 50.13 -3.40 -2.54
C ILE A 836 49.37 -3.72 -3.83
N ILE A 837 48.04 -3.63 -3.77
CA ILE A 837 47.12 -3.84 -4.90
C ILE A 837 47.06 -2.59 -5.77
N GLU A 838 46.89 -1.42 -5.12
CA GLU A 838 46.81 -0.12 -5.79
C GLU A 838 47.00 1.03 -4.80
N PHE A 839 47.37 2.19 -5.34
CA PHE A 839 47.42 3.46 -4.61
C PHE A 839 46.37 4.42 -5.19
N ASN A 840 45.54 5.00 -4.32
CA ASN A 840 44.49 5.93 -4.70
C ASN A 840 44.82 7.36 -4.20
N GLY A 841 44.57 8.38 -5.04
CA GLY A 841 44.95 9.78 -4.79
C GLY A 841 44.03 10.57 -3.85
N THR A 842 43.86 11.87 -4.11
CA THR A 842 43.23 12.85 -3.19
C THR A 842 41.76 12.57 -2.83
N LEU A 843 40.98 11.93 -3.70
CA LEU A 843 39.58 11.54 -3.40
C LEU A 843 39.43 10.14 -2.79
N SER A 844 40.52 9.51 -2.38
CA SER A 844 40.45 8.29 -1.57
C SER A 844 39.93 8.63 -0.16
N GLU A 845 38.68 8.28 0.11
CA GLU A 845 38.09 8.46 1.44
C GLU A 845 38.60 7.41 2.43
N SER A 846 38.65 7.80 3.70
CA SER A 846 38.90 6.93 4.85
C SER A 846 37.79 5.87 4.94
N THR A 847 38.05 4.65 4.49
CA THR A 847 37.03 3.61 4.36
C THR A 847 36.54 3.05 5.70
N ASN A 848 37.23 3.31 6.81
CA ASN A 848 36.77 2.96 8.15
C ASN A 848 35.52 3.73 8.58
N LEU A 849 35.13 4.80 7.86
CA LEU A 849 33.85 5.50 8.07
C LEU A 849 32.62 4.61 7.83
N TYR A 850 32.80 3.48 7.14
CA TYR A 850 31.75 2.50 6.89
C TYR A 850 31.63 1.46 8.02
N ASP A 851 32.43 1.53 9.09
CA ASP A 851 32.37 0.57 10.20
C ASP A 851 30.99 0.60 10.90
N PRO A 852 30.24 -0.52 10.89
CA PRO A 852 28.91 -0.57 11.48
C PRO A 852 28.89 -0.31 12.99
N ASP A 853 29.99 -0.53 13.70
CA ASP A 853 30.05 -0.37 15.17
C ASP A 853 30.40 1.06 15.60
N ARG A 854 30.69 1.95 14.63
CA ARG A 854 31.03 3.35 14.90
C ARG A 854 29.83 4.28 14.74
N SER A 855 29.70 5.23 15.67
CA SER A 855 28.63 6.23 15.68
C SER A 855 28.73 7.22 14.50
N LEU A 856 27.61 7.81 14.10
CA LEU A 856 27.56 8.77 12.99
C LEU A 856 28.47 10.00 13.24
N LEU A 857 28.53 10.47 14.49
CA LEU A 857 29.39 11.60 14.88
C LEU A 857 30.87 11.26 14.70
N TRP A 858 31.29 10.04 15.04
CA TRP A 858 32.67 9.59 14.83
C TRP A 858 33.03 9.59 13.34
N ARG A 859 32.13 9.10 12.48
CA ARG A 859 32.32 9.05 11.02
C ARG A 859 32.53 10.45 10.43
N TYR A 860 31.72 11.43 10.85
CA TYR A 860 31.89 12.82 10.42
C TYR A 860 33.18 13.46 10.95
N ARG A 861 33.61 13.14 12.17
CA ARG A 861 34.91 13.60 12.69
C ARG A 861 36.07 13.10 11.83
N VAL A 862 36.06 11.82 11.44
CA VAL A 862 37.06 11.24 10.52
C VAL A 862 37.04 11.97 9.17
N LEU A 863 35.85 12.14 8.60
CA LEU A 863 35.66 12.81 7.30
C LEU A 863 36.16 14.27 7.32
N PHE A 864 35.80 15.04 8.35
CA PHE A 864 36.22 16.44 8.49
C PHE A 864 37.72 16.56 8.74
N ARG A 865 38.31 15.67 9.56
CA ARG A 865 39.78 15.61 9.77
C ARG A 865 40.51 15.36 8.46
N GLN A 866 40.03 14.42 7.63
CA GLN A 866 40.59 14.14 6.32
C GLN A 866 40.56 15.37 5.41
N TRP A 867 39.39 16.00 5.24
CA TRP A 867 39.25 17.15 4.34
C TRP A 867 40.03 18.37 4.79
N ASN A 868 40.09 18.63 6.10
CA ASN A 868 40.94 19.69 6.65
C ASN A 868 42.42 19.45 6.32
N ARG A 869 42.90 18.21 6.46
CA ARG A 869 44.26 17.82 6.07
C ARG A 869 44.53 18.06 4.60
N LEU A 870 43.60 17.66 3.73
CA LEU A 870 43.73 17.79 2.29
C LEU A 870 43.81 19.26 1.83
N TYR A 871 42.95 20.13 2.38
CA TYR A 871 42.99 21.58 2.08
C TYR A 871 44.26 22.26 2.63
N ALA A 872 44.76 21.83 3.79
CA ALA A 872 46.02 22.33 4.34
C ALA A 872 47.20 22.01 3.41
N LEU A 873 47.32 20.74 2.97
CA LEU A 873 48.34 20.30 2.02
C LEU A 873 48.23 21.03 0.67
N GLY A 874 47.02 21.12 0.13
CA GLY A 874 46.77 21.82 -1.12
C GLY A 874 47.13 23.30 -1.05
N THR A 875 46.86 23.96 0.08
CA THR A 875 47.24 25.36 0.30
C THR A 875 48.76 25.52 0.40
N ALA A 876 49.46 24.60 1.07
CA ALA A 876 50.92 24.61 1.17
C ALA A 876 51.58 24.42 -0.20
N ARG A 877 51.12 23.46 -1.00
CA ARG A 877 51.59 23.25 -2.38
C ARG A 877 51.28 24.41 -3.31
N ARG A 878 50.11 25.04 -3.14
CA ARG A 878 49.77 26.26 -3.89
C ARG A 878 50.72 27.41 -3.58
N ARG A 879 51.18 27.57 -2.34
CA ARG A 879 52.22 28.55 -1.98
C ARG A 879 53.59 28.23 -2.60
N GLN A 880 53.86 26.95 -2.89
CA GLN A 880 55.04 26.50 -3.65
C GLN A 880 54.85 26.57 -5.18
N GLY A 881 53.77 27.17 -5.68
CA GLY A 881 53.56 27.42 -7.11
C GLY A 881 52.67 26.40 -7.83
N VAL A 882 52.17 25.35 -7.16
CA VAL A 882 51.26 24.37 -7.78
C VAL A 882 49.89 25.00 -8.04
N ARG A 883 49.44 25.01 -9.30
CA ARG A 883 48.16 25.63 -9.68
C ARG A 883 46.98 24.69 -9.40
N PRO A 884 45.91 25.17 -8.71
CA PRO A 884 44.71 24.37 -8.52
C PRO A 884 43.91 24.25 -9.83
N LEU A 885 43.11 23.19 -9.94
CA LEU A 885 42.15 23.06 -11.03
C LEU A 885 41.11 24.18 -10.99
N THR A 886 40.66 24.62 -12.16
CA THR A 886 39.48 25.49 -12.26
C THR A 886 38.20 24.67 -12.07
N LEU A 887 37.11 25.30 -11.63
CA LEU A 887 35.78 24.68 -11.58
C LEU A 887 35.34 24.14 -12.96
N ARG A 888 35.74 24.83 -14.03
CA ARG A 888 35.44 24.44 -15.41
C ARG A 888 36.16 23.15 -15.79
N ASP A 889 37.46 23.07 -15.51
CA ASP A 889 38.28 21.89 -15.79
C ASP A 889 37.84 20.69 -14.97
N PHE A 890 37.56 20.90 -13.68
CA PHE A 890 37.00 19.87 -12.81
C PHE A 890 35.70 19.28 -13.38
N ARG A 891 34.74 20.15 -13.77
CA ARG A 891 33.47 19.71 -14.38
C ARG A 891 33.70 18.98 -15.70
N ARG A 892 34.66 19.42 -16.52
CA ARG A 892 35.02 18.79 -17.79
C ARG A 892 35.56 17.38 -17.57
N ILE A 893 36.56 17.23 -16.70
CA ILE A 893 37.20 15.95 -16.37
C ILE A 893 36.18 14.95 -15.80
N VAL A 894 35.34 15.39 -14.86
CA VAL A 894 34.24 14.56 -14.31
C VAL A 894 33.27 14.12 -15.41
N ARG A 895 32.83 15.04 -16.27
CA ARG A 895 31.90 14.74 -17.36
C ARG A 895 32.48 13.76 -18.37
N GLU A 896 33.74 13.94 -18.77
CA GLU A 896 34.46 13.05 -19.70
C GLU A 896 34.59 11.63 -19.12
N HIS A 897 34.95 11.52 -17.82
CA HIS A 897 35.02 10.24 -17.14
C HIS A 897 33.69 9.48 -17.14
N PHE A 898 32.58 10.14 -16.78
CA PHE A 898 31.28 9.48 -16.74
C PHE A 898 30.65 9.24 -18.12
N ARG A 899 30.93 10.08 -19.13
CA ARG A 899 30.52 9.83 -20.53
C ARG A 899 31.20 8.61 -21.13
N GLY A 900 32.46 8.36 -20.79
CA GLY A 900 33.24 7.22 -21.29
C GLY A 900 33.03 5.91 -20.52
N ARG A 901 32.10 5.85 -19.55
CA ARG A 901 31.90 4.69 -18.69
C ARG A 901 30.97 3.67 -19.37
N PRO A 902 31.45 2.47 -19.76
CA PRO A 902 30.56 1.44 -20.30
C PRO A 902 29.56 0.96 -19.24
N GLY A 903 28.38 0.51 -19.68
CA GLY A 903 27.34 -0.03 -18.80
C GLY A 903 27.85 -1.23 -17.98
N SER A 904 27.54 -1.25 -16.68
CA SER A 904 28.09 -2.11 -15.61
C SER A 904 27.81 -3.63 -15.69
N ARG A 905 27.92 -4.25 -16.87
CA ARG A 905 27.63 -5.68 -17.05
C ARG A 905 28.77 -6.64 -16.65
N VAL A 906 29.95 -6.14 -16.29
CA VAL A 906 31.20 -6.93 -16.26
C VAL A 906 31.87 -7.04 -14.88
N SER A 907 31.33 -6.43 -13.84
CA SER A 907 31.85 -6.61 -12.48
C SER A 907 31.38 -7.93 -11.89
N ASP A 908 32.28 -8.64 -11.20
CA ASP A 908 31.91 -9.80 -10.36
C ASP A 908 30.78 -9.50 -9.40
#